data_AF-A0A3A8KZL2-F1
#
_entry.id   AF-A0A3A8KZL2-F1
#
_cell.length_a   1.000
_cell.length_b   1.000
_cell.length_c   1.000
_cell.angle_alpha   90.00
_cell.angle_beta   90.00
_cell.angle_gamma   90.00
#
_symmetry.space_group_name_H-M   'P 1'
#
loop_
_entity.id
_entity.type
_entity.pdbx_description
1 polymer ?
#
loop_
_entity_poly.entity_id
_entity_poly.type
_entity_poly.pdbx_seq_one_letter_code
_entity_poly.pdbx_strand_id
1 'polypeptide(L)'
;MRLKRRIPSSSHVNLRPGLRGLLVAASLFGVTAEAAALKVMPMGLGTGTVTASGIACTSTGGDCDEAYLATATVTLTAAPTGGSTFGGWNTDVDADPLSTPDCSGTALSCTLTMGVARSVKPVFHLPAGTINPLVAANPSAITPEEIEAYLTNPANAATNTVARFISALPVQYKQSAILMSRSESLQTGTAEHPRILLSSQNARSVFSIGPVPHASYPGSHPDVIEYMQWDEATRNFRFHEIILTAIPAMGTLPPRSRHIEKDDTKCSSCHSTRNVLNRTGIPGTDGIPAGVIKTKNKPNWDPYDSWGGMLPFNRDRLYQGSVDTAAFRKLFNPWTWRANPAIRQLVEQLRLQPPGLPAGNTNIITRYRGGANDGTPRFSFDTSPPVTTEPAPVGGTGPATAYAFNGLVGSGTPTAVPRGGTFITLFHLSSVGGSEGRGVQLFDLLGGLDGDLNQRRIADELASHRWATGSVYVDPRPVALAITKSCLVINSALNTVESTPPGLAVDLSFFTARNGGMGINAVRADTDARTKSVPRRKADIEKLNLDRTGDVYVRTTGPAVNGLIPQYGATTTASTDTSLARLRREVFRRPIDLGGADMSVMGGMLVDREIYGFNTTPVALYRYFLEPLGVSVDKWSMGVRGRSRAYGFADVFDRYKTAFENALEASLTAEPVAGLVAPFDCSALIPAVNATLASLPSATAVPTYTDVQRIFNKGCVECHGGLDYPPYANYGTFLNLAENQSTPGVSPLTQPHGIAVIYASSLAGPLYDRITRTGEDCPFGMMPCGGPPLSKVDVETIRRWIVGANPSTWGDPHLTTMDGVRYDFQGAGEYVLLRDPGLEIQARHTPIQTDQPVGPDDHTGLTACASLTTAVAVRVGPHRITYQMSAEKPEILELRIDGKPVQLGSEILLPAGGRITPTPATGGIQIESPGGTRVIITVDWWAHYHVWFMNVGVQQSRATEGLLGTIAPGNWLPALSDGSVLGARPTDPYERHIALYEKFGEAWRVTKDTSLFDYASGFSTESYTLRSWPEYKASSCRVDKQLPGIPVAEPLKPIPLEETEQFCKAVTDEKRRRDCMQDVSATGEPGLAKVYVTAGQVEGNLKPGVPTLVVPKENDVTSATVSFKWDGTYDKDGDTVLYRHCVWSVDSGFTFKACNAKPTQELARTVTLTSGKDYFWKVIAEDGKGGSTESTTWRLTAK
;
A
#
# COMPACT_ATOMS: atom_id res chain seq x y z
N MET A 1 -20.68 68.51 32.23
CA MET A 1 -19.28 68.04 32.40
C MET A 1 -18.77 67.60 31.03
N ARG A 2 -17.68 68.18 30.48
CA ARG A 2 -16.25 67.81 30.65
C ARG A 2 -15.98 66.34 30.23
N LEU A 3 -15.04 65.98 29.34
CA LEU A 3 -14.01 66.63 28.47
C LEU A 3 -13.71 65.57 27.35
N LYS A 4 -13.70 65.76 26.01
CA LYS A 4 -12.93 66.63 25.07
C LYS A 4 -11.39 66.61 25.26
N ARG A 5 -10.52 66.62 24.22
CA ARG A 5 -10.52 66.17 22.79
C ARG A 5 -9.13 66.53 22.18
N ARG A 6 -8.62 65.74 21.20
CA ARG A 6 -7.66 66.11 20.10
C ARG A 6 -6.17 66.47 20.38
N ILE A 7 -5.27 65.77 19.65
CA ILE A 7 -4.21 66.22 18.68
C ILE A 7 -4.12 67.74 18.31
N PRO A 8 -3.02 68.29 17.68
CA PRO A 8 -1.72 67.73 17.24
C PRO A 8 -0.44 68.66 17.31
N SER A 9 0.69 68.19 16.74
CA SER A 9 1.65 68.93 15.85
C SER A 9 2.80 69.85 16.36
N SER A 10 3.86 69.87 15.53
CA SER A 10 4.80 70.97 15.18
C SER A 10 6.16 71.17 15.92
N SER A 11 7.24 70.96 15.15
CA SER A 11 8.28 71.95 14.77
C SER A 11 9.25 72.63 15.76
N HIS A 12 10.55 72.49 15.41
CA HIS A 12 11.69 73.42 15.51
C HIS A 12 12.42 73.76 16.85
N VAL A 13 13.70 73.33 16.88
CA VAL A 13 14.94 74.17 17.00
C VAL A 13 14.99 75.33 18.00
N ASN A 14 15.91 75.28 18.98
CA ASN A 14 17.00 76.29 19.17
C ASN A 14 17.95 76.04 20.38
N LEU A 15 19.27 76.07 20.09
CA LEU A 15 20.37 76.83 20.75
C LEU A 15 20.61 76.72 22.29
N ARG A 16 21.72 76.11 22.77
CA ARG A 16 23.14 76.62 22.95
C ARG A 16 23.35 77.41 24.27
N PRO A 17 24.60 77.78 24.72
CA PRO A 17 25.98 77.37 24.32
C PRO A 17 26.93 77.00 25.51
N GLY A 18 28.20 76.65 25.22
CA GLY A 18 29.30 76.63 26.21
C GLY A 18 30.70 76.48 25.57
N LEU A 19 31.56 77.50 25.74
CA LEU A 19 32.98 77.70 25.35
C LEU A 19 33.90 76.46 25.15
N ARG A 20 35.07 76.54 24.48
CA ARG A 20 35.69 77.35 23.40
C ARG A 20 37.14 76.82 23.26
N GLY A 21 37.68 76.68 22.05
CA GLY A 21 39.11 76.33 21.89
C GLY A 21 39.47 75.92 20.46
N LEU A 22 39.87 76.88 19.63
CA LEU A 22 40.34 76.65 18.27
C LEU A 22 41.88 76.72 18.26
N LEU A 23 42.55 75.73 17.65
CA LEU A 23 43.95 75.85 17.24
C LEU A 23 44.16 75.07 15.94
N VAL A 24 44.99 75.62 15.06
CA VAL A 24 45.03 75.30 13.62
C VAL A 24 46.24 74.43 13.28
N ALA A 25 46.00 73.49 12.37
CA ALA A 25 46.91 72.73 11.51
C ALA A 25 48.44 72.78 11.76
N ALA A 26 49.04 71.59 11.95
CA ALA A 26 50.02 71.02 11.01
C ALA A 26 50.43 69.59 11.45
N SER A 27 49.97 68.56 10.73
CA SER A 27 50.50 67.20 10.85
C SER A 27 50.55 66.55 9.47
N LEU A 28 51.73 66.04 9.12
CA LEU A 28 52.14 65.58 7.80
C LEU A 28 51.22 64.53 7.15
N PHE A 29 51.25 64.50 5.81
CA PHE A 29 50.72 63.42 4.98
C PHE A 29 51.39 62.08 5.31
N GLY A 30 50.83 61.33 6.26
CA GLY A 30 51.02 59.90 6.37
C GLY A 30 49.93 59.18 5.57
N VAL A 31 50.21 58.84 4.31
CA VAL A 31 49.37 57.87 3.59
C VAL A 31 49.58 56.53 4.27
N THR A 32 48.65 56.12 5.14
CA THR A 32 48.64 54.76 5.68
C THR A 32 48.42 53.81 4.51
N ALA A 33 49.45 53.06 4.14
CA ALA A 33 49.35 52.04 3.10
C ALA A 33 48.24 51.06 3.48
N GLU A 34 47.17 51.03 2.69
CA GLU A 34 45.98 50.25 2.96
C GLU A 34 46.36 48.76 2.99
N ALA A 35 46.06 48.07 4.09
CA ALA A 35 46.52 46.70 4.29
C ALA A 35 45.70 45.72 3.43
N ALA A 36 46.39 44.89 2.65
CA ALA A 36 45.80 43.89 1.78
C ALA A 36 45.73 42.52 2.47
N ALA A 37 44.53 41.95 2.52
CA ALA A 37 44.31 40.62 3.11
C ALA A 37 44.75 39.48 2.18
N LEU A 38 45.49 38.52 2.70
CA LEU A 38 45.82 37.23 2.06
C LEU A 38 45.02 36.12 2.73
N LYS A 39 44.38 35.26 1.94
CA LYS A 39 43.65 34.08 2.42
C LYS A 39 44.18 32.80 1.81
N VAL A 40 44.35 31.76 2.64
CA VAL A 40 44.84 30.45 2.20
C VAL A 40 43.85 29.33 2.54
N MET A 41 43.58 28.42 1.61
CA MET A 41 42.69 27.27 1.83
C MET A 41 43.26 26.00 1.16
N PRO A 42 43.95 25.12 1.91
CA PRO A 42 44.47 23.85 1.40
C PRO A 42 43.37 22.88 0.96
N MET A 43 43.29 22.62 -0.35
CA MET A 43 42.32 21.75 -1.02
C MET A 43 42.85 20.33 -1.25
N GLY A 44 41.96 19.42 -1.65
CA GLY A 44 42.27 18.03 -1.99
C GLY A 44 42.08 17.04 -0.84
N LEU A 45 42.10 15.75 -1.21
CA LEU A 45 42.00 14.61 -0.29
C LEU A 45 43.28 14.33 0.50
N GLY A 46 44.41 14.86 0.04
CA GLY A 46 45.68 14.84 0.76
C GLY A 46 45.75 15.92 1.84
N THR A 47 46.83 15.90 2.62
CA THR A 47 47.08 16.87 3.69
C THR A 47 48.41 17.59 3.49
N GLY A 48 48.47 18.83 3.95
CA GLY A 48 49.69 19.63 3.93
C GLY A 48 49.55 20.92 4.71
N THR A 49 50.68 21.63 4.81
CA THR A 49 50.80 22.94 5.45
C THR A 49 51.26 23.97 4.44
N VAL A 50 50.88 25.22 4.64
CA VAL A 50 51.29 26.37 3.84
C VAL A 50 51.80 27.44 4.80
N THR A 51 53.03 27.89 4.60
CA THR A 51 53.68 28.84 5.51
C THR A 51 54.14 30.10 4.79
N ALA A 52 54.03 31.23 5.49
CA ALA A 52 54.70 32.50 5.21
C ALA A 52 54.81 33.31 6.51
N SER A 53 55.36 34.52 6.47
CA SER A 53 55.37 35.43 7.63
C SER A 53 53.93 35.79 8.03
N GLY A 54 53.43 35.27 9.14
CA GLY A 54 52.02 35.46 9.56
C GLY A 54 51.02 34.46 8.94
N ILE A 55 51.48 33.43 8.24
CA ILE A 55 50.61 32.35 7.74
C ILE A 55 51.18 31.01 8.18
N ALA A 56 50.35 30.20 8.84
CA ALA A 56 50.64 28.85 9.30
C ALA A 56 49.39 27.96 9.07
N CYS A 57 49.00 27.84 7.80
CA CYS A 57 47.72 27.26 7.41
C CYS A 57 47.86 25.76 7.10
N THR A 58 46.92 24.93 7.56
CA THR A 58 46.92 23.48 7.36
C THR A 58 45.59 23.00 6.77
N SER A 59 45.55 21.79 6.22
CA SER A 59 44.32 21.18 5.68
C SER A 59 43.17 21.07 6.70
N THR A 60 43.45 21.12 8.00
CA THR A 60 42.45 21.03 9.10
C THR A 60 42.22 22.37 9.83
N GLY A 61 42.87 23.46 9.43
CA GLY A 61 42.78 24.77 10.09
C GLY A 61 44.16 25.37 10.37
N GLY A 62 44.25 26.28 11.35
CA GLY A 62 45.46 27.05 11.64
C GLY A 62 45.33 28.51 11.23
N ASP A 63 46.45 29.23 11.19
CA ASP A 63 46.45 30.64 10.81
C ASP A 63 46.52 30.78 9.29
N CYS A 64 45.44 31.24 8.69
CA CYS A 64 45.20 31.18 7.25
C CYS A 64 44.77 32.53 6.65
N ASP A 65 44.71 33.61 7.44
CA ASP A 65 44.24 34.93 7.03
C ASP A 65 45.13 36.01 7.67
N GLU A 66 45.90 36.73 6.85
CA GLU A 66 46.85 37.75 7.33
C GLU A 66 46.72 39.05 6.51
N ALA A 67 46.97 40.19 7.13
CA ALA A 67 46.93 41.51 6.52
C ALA A 67 48.33 42.09 6.32
N TYR A 68 48.74 42.23 5.06
CA TYR A 68 50.05 42.74 4.67
C TYR A 68 49.98 44.19 4.16
N LEU A 69 51.08 44.94 4.29
CA LEU A 69 51.17 46.27 3.68
C LEU A 69 51.11 46.19 2.14
N ALA A 70 50.56 47.24 1.51
CA ALA A 70 50.31 47.34 0.06
C ALA A 70 51.51 47.07 -0.89
N THR A 71 52.74 47.04 -0.36
CA THR A 71 53.99 46.80 -1.10
C THR A 71 54.71 45.53 -0.69
N ALA A 72 54.17 44.76 0.26
CA ALA A 72 54.82 43.56 0.78
C ALA A 72 54.88 42.45 -0.28
N THR A 73 56.02 41.79 -0.38
CA THR A 73 56.19 40.56 -1.16
C THR A 73 56.16 39.37 -0.22
N VAL A 74 55.21 38.47 -0.41
CA VAL A 74 54.96 37.30 0.44
C VAL A 74 55.24 36.03 -0.35
N THR A 75 56.16 35.20 0.13
CA THR A 75 56.42 33.87 -0.47
C THR A 75 55.75 32.80 0.37
N LEU A 76 54.65 32.23 -0.16
CA LEU A 76 53.98 31.06 0.40
C LEU A 76 54.76 29.81 0.05
N THR A 77 55.02 28.94 1.04
CA THR A 77 55.64 27.63 0.84
C THR A 77 54.67 26.53 1.22
N ALA A 78 54.25 25.71 0.25
CA ALA A 78 53.46 24.51 0.46
C ALA A 78 54.38 23.33 0.82
N ALA A 79 54.04 22.61 1.88
CA ALA A 79 54.72 21.39 2.32
C ALA A 79 53.67 20.29 2.51
N PRO A 80 53.62 19.26 1.64
CA PRO A 80 52.76 18.09 1.85
C PRO A 80 53.14 17.36 3.14
N THR A 81 52.14 16.86 3.86
CA THR A 81 52.36 15.95 4.99
C THR A 81 52.82 14.59 4.47
N GLY A 82 53.51 13.79 5.30
CA GLY A 82 53.87 12.41 4.95
C GLY A 82 52.64 11.61 4.50
N GLY A 83 52.73 10.96 3.34
CA GLY A 83 51.57 10.31 2.71
C GLY A 83 50.66 11.26 1.94
N SER A 84 51.18 12.38 1.43
CA SER A 84 50.50 13.29 0.49
C SER A 84 51.49 13.94 -0.48
N THR A 85 51.01 14.41 -1.62
CA THR A 85 51.81 15.11 -2.64
C THR A 85 51.22 16.47 -2.96
N PHE A 86 52.03 17.41 -3.46
CA PHE A 86 51.54 18.71 -3.91
C PHE A 86 51.03 18.60 -5.34
N GLY A 87 49.74 18.88 -5.55
CA GLY A 87 49.08 18.89 -6.87
C GLY A 87 49.25 20.20 -7.64
N GLY A 88 49.56 21.30 -6.94
CA GLY A 88 49.72 22.62 -7.52
C GLY A 88 48.78 23.66 -6.91
N TRP A 89 48.87 24.89 -7.42
CA TRP A 89 48.06 26.02 -6.97
C TRP A 89 46.85 26.24 -7.89
N ASN A 90 45.66 26.37 -7.30
CA ASN A 90 44.40 26.74 -7.97
C ASN A 90 44.02 25.84 -9.18
N THR A 91 44.20 24.51 -9.06
CA THR A 91 43.99 23.52 -10.15
C THR A 91 42.52 23.14 -10.38
N ASP A 92 41.61 24.13 -10.32
CA ASP A 92 40.17 23.91 -10.47
C ASP A 92 39.78 23.67 -11.94
N VAL A 93 39.03 22.59 -12.20
CA VAL A 93 38.59 22.14 -13.53
C VAL A 93 37.38 22.90 -14.07
N ASP A 94 36.63 23.58 -13.21
CA ASP A 94 35.52 24.47 -13.59
C ASP A 94 35.92 25.96 -13.51
N ALA A 95 37.23 26.23 -13.45
CA ALA A 95 37.76 27.58 -13.36
C ALA A 95 37.36 28.49 -14.53
N ASP A 96 37.01 29.74 -14.22
CA ASP A 96 36.77 30.78 -15.23
C ASP A 96 38.08 31.13 -15.96
N PRO A 97 38.18 30.88 -17.28
CA PRO A 97 39.38 31.22 -18.06
C PRO A 97 39.63 32.72 -18.14
N LEU A 98 38.63 33.56 -17.88
CA LEU A 98 38.76 35.02 -17.81
C LEU A 98 39.25 35.52 -16.44
N SER A 99 39.46 34.62 -15.48
CA SER A 99 39.94 34.96 -14.13
C SER A 99 41.38 34.49 -13.90
N THR A 100 42.20 35.41 -13.40
CA THR A 100 43.63 35.20 -13.14
C THR A 100 43.84 34.69 -11.71
N PRO A 101 44.32 33.44 -11.52
CA PRO A 101 44.65 32.94 -10.19
C PRO A 101 45.84 33.71 -9.57
N ASP A 102 45.81 33.95 -8.26
CA ASP A 102 46.92 34.62 -7.57
C ASP A 102 48.19 33.76 -7.53
N CYS A 103 48.03 32.43 -7.38
CA CYS A 103 49.09 31.43 -7.52
C CYS A 103 48.70 30.39 -8.57
N SER A 104 49.65 29.89 -9.36
CA SER A 104 49.44 28.81 -10.34
C SER A 104 50.69 27.93 -10.47
N GLY A 105 50.56 26.79 -11.15
CA GLY A 105 51.65 25.85 -11.38
C GLY A 105 51.88 24.87 -10.21
N THR A 106 52.94 24.06 -10.32
CA THR A 106 53.23 22.91 -9.44
C THR A 106 54.44 23.12 -8.52
N ALA A 107 55.11 24.28 -8.57
CA ALA A 107 56.21 24.60 -7.68
C ALA A 107 55.72 24.75 -6.23
N LEU A 108 56.49 24.22 -5.26
CA LEU A 108 56.13 24.27 -3.84
C LEU A 108 56.10 25.71 -3.28
N SER A 109 56.75 26.67 -3.93
CA SER A 109 56.72 28.08 -3.59
C SER A 109 55.84 28.90 -4.55
N CYS A 110 55.09 29.84 -4.00
CA CYS A 110 54.39 30.90 -4.75
C CYS A 110 54.72 32.26 -4.14
N THR A 111 55.24 33.19 -4.96
CA THR A 111 55.54 34.57 -4.53
C THR A 111 54.44 35.52 -5.00
N LEU A 112 53.92 36.31 -4.07
CA LEU A 112 52.82 37.27 -4.26
C LEU A 112 53.27 38.69 -3.92
N THR A 113 52.77 39.69 -4.65
CA THR A 113 52.85 41.11 -4.23
C THR A 113 51.48 41.57 -3.73
N MET A 114 51.45 42.02 -2.49
CA MET A 114 50.25 42.31 -1.71
C MET A 114 49.72 43.74 -1.93
N GLY A 115 49.41 44.11 -3.18
CA GLY A 115 48.79 45.40 -3.51
C GLY A 115 47.25 45.39 -3.55
N VAL A 116 46.63 44.21 -3.45
CA VAL A 116 45.19 43.97 -3.42
C VAL A 116 44.92 42.71 -2.59
N ALA A 117 43.68 42.47 -2.16
CA ALA A 117 43.32 41.22 -1.49
C ALA A 117 43.63 40.00 -2.38
N ARG A 118 44.22 38.95 -1.80
CA ARG A 118 44.68 37.72 -2.47
C ARG A 118 44.05 36.48 -1.85
N SER A 119 43.77 35.47 -2.67
CA SER A 119 43.17 34.20 -2.27
C SER A 119 43.85 33.03 -2.96
N VAL A 120 44.33 32.06 -2.17
CA VAL A 120 45.19 30.98 -2.65
C VAL A 120 44.70 29.61 -2.19
N LYS A 121 44.51 28.70 -3.15
CA LYS A 121 44.12 27.31 -2.90
C LYS A 121 45.21 26.33 -3.36
N PRO A 122 46.17 25.97 -2.49
CA PRO A 122 47.10 24.87 -2.76
C PRO A 122 46.33 23.55 -2.71
N VAL A 123 46.57 22.66 -3.66
CA VAL A 123 45.93 21.33 -3.71
C VAL A 123 46.91 20.26 -3.26
N PHE A 124 46.49 19.42 -2.33
CA PHE A 124 47.24 18.26 -1.85
C PHE A 124 46.52 16.98 -2.25
N HIS A 125 47.23 16.08 -2.93
CA HIS A 125 46.68 14.78 -3.35
C HIS A 125 47.16 13.67 -2.41
N LEU A 126 46.36 12.60 -2.33
CA LEU A 126 46.86 11.32 -1.81
C LEU A 126 47.80 10.69 -2.86
N PRO A 127 48.83 9.94 -2.44
CA PRO A 127 49.69 9.19 -3.36
C PRO A 127 48.88 8.28 -4.29
N ALA A 128 49.33 8.10 -5.53
CA ALA A 128 48.73 7.16 -6.46
C ALA A 128 48.68 5.75 -5.84
N GLY A 129 47.55 5.06 -5.98
CA GLY A 129 47.31 3.75 -5.33
C GLY A 129 46.82 3.82 -3.88
N THR A 130 46.71 5.01 -3.25
CA THR A 130 46.11 5.12 -1.90
C THR A 130 44.61 4.84 -1.95
N ILE A 131 43.92 5.37 -2.97
CA ILE A 131 42.50 5.12 -3.25
C ILE A 131 42.46 4.52 -4.65
N ASN A 132 42.16 3.23 -4.75
CA ASN A 132 42.01 2.57 -6.04
C ASN A 132 40.61 2.86 -6.61
N PRO A 133 40.46 3.00 -7.94
CA PRO A 133 39.15 3.11 -8.57
C PRO A 133 38.27 1.89 -8.30
N LEU A 134 36.96 2.10 -8.15
CA LEU A 134 35.98 1.02 -8.15
C LEU A 134 35.74 0.61 -9.62
N VAL A 135 36.35 -0.51 -10.01
CA VAL A 135 36.21 -1.09 -11.34
C VAL A 135 35.01 -2.03 -11.33
N ALA A 136 33.95 -1.64 -12.05
CA ALA A 136 32.75 -2.45 -12.27
C ALA A 136 32.67 -2.89 -13.73
N ALA A 137 32.09 -4.07 -13.98
CA ALA A 137 31.85 -4.62 -15.32
C ALA A 137 30.94 -3.71 -16.17
N ASN A 138 29.98 -3.03 -15.53
CA ASN A 138 29.21 -1.95 -16.13
C ASN A 138 29.28 -0.71 -15.21
N PRO A 139 30.01 0.36 -15.58
CA PRO A 139 30.15 1.54 -14.73
C PRO A 139 28.82 2.26 -14.47
N SER A 140 27.79 2.02 -15.30
CA SER A 140 26.44 2.60 -15.14
C SER A 140 25.45 1.70 -14.40
N ALA A 141 25.83 0.47 -14.07
CA ALA A 141 25.02 -0.48 -13.31
C ALA A 141 25.95 -1.30 -12.40
N ILE A 142 26.49 -0.63 -11.39
CA ILE A 142 27.40 -1.24 -10.39
C ILE A 142 26.57 -2.22 -9.53
N THR A 143 27.12 -3.39 -9.22
CA THR A 143 26.44 -4.39 -8.38
C THR A 143 26.82 -4.26 -6.90
N PRO A 144 25.94 -4.67 -5.97
CA PRO A 144 26.31 -4.73 -4.55
C PRO A 144 27.44 -5.73 -4.28
N GLU A 145 27.62 -6.76 -5.12
CA GLU A 145 28.75 -7.69 -5.08
C GLU A 145 30.09 -7.01 -5.40
N GLU A 146 30.14 -6.15 -6.43
CA GLU A 146 31.34 -5.37 -6.77
C GLU A 146 31.70 -4.36 -5.68
N ILE A 147 30.70 -3.75 -5.03
CA ILE A 147 30.91 -2.84 -3.89
C ILE A 147 31.45 -3.61 -2.68
N GLU A 148 30.89 -4.78 -2.35
CA GLU A 148 31.38 -5.62 -1.25
C GLU A 148 32.81 -6.11 -1.51
N ALA A 149 33.11 -6.56 -2.73
CA ALA A 149 34.47 -6.96 -3.13
C ALA A 149 35.46 -5.78 -3.08
N TYR A 150 35.01 -4.58 -3.47
CA TYR A 150 35.80 -3.37 -3.36
C TYR A 150 36.09 -3.00 -1.90
N LEU A 151 35.09 -3.04 -1.01
CA LEU A 151 35.25 -2.68 0.41
C LEU A 151 36.09 -3.71 1.16
N THR A 152 35.83 -5.00 0.99
CA THR A 152 36.52 -6.08 1.72
C THR A 152 38.00 -6.24 1.34
N ASN A 153 38.41 -5.78 0.15
CA ASN A 153 39.81 -5.78 -0.27
C ASN A 153 40.68 -4.88 0.64
N PRO A 154 41.71 -5.42 1.33
CA PRO A 154 42.59 -4.62 2.21
C PRO A 154 43.31 -3.47 1.51
N ALA A 155 43.59 -3.58 0.20
CA ALA A 155 44.17 -2.50 -0.60
C ALA A 155 43.28 -1.24 -0.67
N ASN A 156 41.99 -1.38 -0.36
CA ASN A 156 41.00 -0.29 -0.37
C ASN A 156 40.60 0.13 1.05
N ALA A 157 41.33 -0.30 2.10
CA ALA A 157 41.05 0.08 3.49
C ALA A 157 41.11 1.61 3.73
N ALA A 158 41.87 2.34 2.90
CA ALA A 158 41.91 3.80 2.93
C ALA A 158 40.63 4.45 2.40
N THR A 159 39.76 3.74 1.67
CA THR A 159 38.43 4.21 1.26
C THR A 159 37.46 4.06 2.43
N ASN A 160 37.57 5.03 3.35
CA ASN A 160 36.93 5.05 4.67
C ASN A 160 36.23 6.38 4.98
N THR A 161 35.97 7.22 3.97
CA THR A 161 35.13 8.42 4.07
C THR A 161 34.36 8.61 2.78
N VAL A 162 33.20 9.26 2.82
CA VAL A 162 32.36 9.49 1.63
C VAL A 162 33.13 10.20 0.51
N ALA A 163 33.94 11.22 0.85
CA ALA A 163 34.76 11.92 -0.14
C ALA A 163 35.77 10.98 -0.84
N ARG A 164 36.35 10.01 -0.12
CA ARG A 164 37.26 9.02 -0.70
C ARG A 164 36.52 7.97 -1.54
N PHE A 165 35.33 7.54 -1.11
CA PHE A 165 34.47 6.65 -1.90
C PHE A 165 34.07 7.28 -3.24
N ILE A 166 33.67 8.56 -3.23
CA ILE A 166 33.34 9.31 -4.44
C ILE A 166 34.56 9.49 -5.35
N SER A 167 35.76 9.60 -4.79
CA SER A 167 37.00 9.61 -5.57
C SER A 167 37.18 8.31 -6.35
N ALA A 168 36.89 7.16 -5.72
CA ALA A 168 36.95 5.84 -6.34
C ALA A 168 35.84 5.58 -7.38
N LEU A 169 34.67 6.23 -7.27
CA LEU A 169 33.58 6.06 -8.24
C LEU A 169 33.97 6.49 -9.68
N PRO A 170 33.41 5.82 -10.72
CA PRO A 170 33.54 6.26 -12.10
C PRO A 170 33.21 7.75 -12.30
N VAL A 171 33.91 8.40 -13.24
CA VAL A 171 33.85 9.87 -13.39
C VAL A 171 32.43 10.43 -13.62
N GLN A 172 31.55 9.65 -14.27
CA GLN A 172 30.17 10.05 -14.57
C GLN A 172 29.35 10.47 -13.34
N TYR A 173 29.51 9.76 -12.21
CA TYR A 173 28.78 10.05 -10.98
C TYR A 173 29.10 11.44 -10.40
N LYS A 174 30.25 12.03 -10.76
CA LYS A 174 30.72 13.35 -10.30
C LYS A 174 30.28 14.52 -11.19
N GLN A 175 29.68 14.24 -12.36
CA GLN A 175 29.44 15.24 -13.41
C GLN A 175 28.06 15.91 -13.37
N SER A 176 27.05 15.25 -12.81
CA SER A 176 25.65 15.73 -12.77
C SER A 176 25.00 15.54 -11.40
N ALA A 177 25.74 15.84 -10.33
CA ALA A 177 25.26 15.68 -8.94
C ALA A 177 24.00 16.53 -8.67
N ILE A 178 22.96 15.89 -8.15
CA ILE A 178 21.68 16.54 -7.80
C ILE A 178 21.70 16.86 -6.30
N LEU A 179 21.21 18.04 -5.92
CA LEU A 179 21.11 18.48 -4.53
C LEU A 179 19.65 18.48 -4.08
N MET A 180 19.38 17.99 -2.88
CA MET A 180 18.06 18.05 -2.25
C MET A 180 18.14 18.76 -0.90
N SER A 181 17.60 19.97 -0.82
CA SER A 181 17.50 20.81 0.38
C SER A 181 16.40 20.36 1.35
N ARG A 182 15.56 19.43 0.92
CA ARG A 182 14.57 18.74 1.75
C ARG A 182 14.58 17.25 1.42
N SER A 183 14.95 16.42 2.39
CA SER A 183 14.89 14.95 2.28
C SER A 183 13.71 14.37 3.06
N GLU A 184 13.10 13.33 2.50
CA GLU A 184 12.10 12.48 3.17
C GLU A 184 12.65 11.08 3.52
N SER A 185 13.93 10.76 3.23
CA SER A 185 14.58 9.52 3.71
C SER A 185 15.39 9.77 5.00
N LEU A 186 16.04 8.72 5.51
CA LEU A 186 16.95 8.82 6.67
C LEU A 186 18.20 9.65 6.38
N GLN A 187 18.55 9.92 5.13
CA GLN A 187 19.68 10.78 4.80
C GLN A 187 19.32 12.26 5.00
N THR A 188 20.13 12.95 5.81
CA THR A 188 19.99 14.37 6.10
C THR A 188 19.94 15.19 4.82
N GLY A 189 18.82 15.90 4.62
CA GLY A 189 18.65 16.90 3.55
C GLY A 189 18.02 18.17 4.10
N THR A 190 18.85 19.18 4.32
CA THR A 190 18.47 20.51 4.80
C THR A 190 18.95 21.58 3.80
N ALA A 191 18.43 22.81 3.91
CA ALA A 191 18.89 23.89 3.04
C ALA A 191 20.40 24.13 3.15
N GLU A 192 20.94 24.12 4.38
CA GLU A 192 22.36 24.28 4.65
C GLU A 192 23.19 23.06 4.20
N HIS A 193 22.70 21.86 4.52
CA HIS A 193 23.38 20.58 4.30
C HIS A 193 22.51 19.71 3.38
N PRO A 194 22.49 19.98 2.06
CA PRO A 194 21.65 19.26 1.13
C PRO A 194 22.12 17.81 0.98
N ARG A 195 21.15 16.91 0.84
CA ARG A 195 21.39 15.53 0.44
C ARG A 195 21.88 15.51 -1.01
N ILE A 196 22.91 14.74 -1.31
CA ILE A 196 23.50 14.67 -2.66
C ILE A 196 23.13 13.35 -3.30
N LEU A 197 22.57 13.38 -4.52
CA LEU A 197 22.36 12.19 -5.36
C LEU A 197 23.40 12.18 -6.49
N LEU A 198 24.07 11.04 -6.64
CA LEU A 198 25.03 10.76 -7.71
C LEU A 198 24.49 9.60 -8.55
N SER A 199 23.91 9.93 -9.71
CA SER A 199 23.31 8.95 -10.63
C SER A 199 24.31 8.45 -11.67
N SER A 200 24.13 7.21 -12.13
CA SER A 200 24.67 6.76 -13.42
C SER A 200 23.95 7.41 -14.59
N GLN A 201 24.55 7.36 -15.78
CA GLN A 201 24.01 7.98 -17.00
C GLN A 201 22.62 7.43 -17.41
N ASN A 202 22.23 6.25 -16.92
CA ASN A 202 20.97 5.57 -17.21
C ASN A 202 20.11 5.28 -15.96
N ALA A 203 20.40 5.94 -14.83
CA ALA A 203 19.71 5.81 -13.54
C ALA A 203 19.63 4.40 -12.91
N ARG A 204 20.34 3.40 -13.46
CA ARG A 204 20.39 2.03 -12.90
C ARG A 204 21.18 1.91 -11.60
N SER A 205 21.97 2.92 -11.26
CA SER A 205 22.73 3.02 -10.02
C SER A 205 22.67 4.46 -9.53
N VAL A 206 22.19 4.70 -8.31
CA VAL A 206 22.17 6.04 -7.71
C VAL A 206 22.64 5.97 -6.27
N PHE A 207 23.76 6.65 -5.98
CA PHE A 207 24.27 6.82 -4.63
C PHE A 207 23.65 8.06 -4.00
N SER A 208 23.40 8.00 -2.69
CA SER A 208 22.69 9.05 -1.96
C SER A 208 23.31 9.31 -0.60
N ILE A 209 23.71 10.57 -0.39
CA ILE A 209 24.64 10.99 0.65
C ILE A 209 23.99 12.07 1.51
N GLY A 210 23.87 11.82 2.82
CA GLY A 210 23.66 12.85 3.84
C GLY A 210 25.02 13.28 4.41
N PRO A 211 25.52 14.49 4.12
CA PRO A 211 26.90 14.86 4.44
C PRO A 211 27.18 15.11 5.94
N VAL A 212 26.14 15.19 6.78
CA VAL A 212 26.21 15.43 8.23
C VAL A 212 25.08 14.67 8.95
N PRO A 213 25.26 14.32 10.24
CA PRO A 213 24.15 13.84 11.07
C PRO A 213 23.23 15.01 11.49
N HIS A 214 21.94 14.75 11.68
CA HIS A 214 20.99 15.76 12.15
C HIS A 214 19.83 15.15 12.97
N ALA A 215 19.35 15.86 14.00
CA ALA A 215 18.40 15.33 14.98
C ALA A 215 17.01 14.94 14.41
N SER A 216 16.60 15.56 13.30
CA SER A 216 15.37 15.17 12.56
C SER A 216 15.53 13.91 11.71
N TYR A 217 16.76 13.43 11.51
CA TYR A 217 17.10 12.29 10.66
C TYR A 217 17.82 11.20 11.49
N PRO A 218 17.16 10.60 12.50
CA PRO A 218 17.77 9.63 13.41
C PRO A 218 18.21 8.37 12.64
N GLY A 219 19.50 8.01 12.75
CA GLY A 219 20.12 6.91 12.01
C GLY A 219 21.03 7.35 10.86
N SER A 220 20.90 8.60 10.39
CA SER A 220 21.86 9.22 9.47
C SER A 220 23.25 9.25 10.09
N HIS A 221 24.27 8.91 9.30
CA HIS A 221 25.67 9.00 9.70
C HIS A 221 26.52 9.40 8.47
N PRO A 222 27.51 10.31 8.60
CA PRO A 222 28.27 10.84 7.45
C PRO A 222 29.20 9.81 6.77
N ASP A 223 29.40 8.63 7.37
CA ASP A 223 30.14 7.50 6.77
C ASP A 223 29.21 6.44 6.12
N VAL A 224 27.93 6.76 5.94
CA VAL A 224 26.91 5.88 5.36
C VAL A 224 26.36 6.46 4.06
N ILE A 225 26.25 5.63 3.03
CA ILE A 225 25.66 5.99 1.74
C ILE A 225 24.44 5.08 1.50
N GLU A 226 23.27 5.68 1.27
CA GLU A 226 22.12 4.97 0.69
C GLU A 226 22.43 4.67 -0.78
N TYR A 227 22.26 3.42 -1.23
CA TYR A 227 22.50 3.02 -2.61
C TYR A 227 21.27 2.38 -3.25
N MET A 228 20.77 2.97 -4.33
CA MET A 228 19.70 2.40 -5.16
C MET A 228 20.30 1.72 -6.40
N GLN A 229 19.88 0.48 -6.64
CA GLN A 229 20.27 -0.34 -7.78
C GLN A 229 19.01 -0.78 -8.56
N TRP A 230 19.07 -0.80 -9.89
CA TRP A 230 18.14 -1.59 -10.70
C TRP A 230 18.67 -3.01 -10.87
N ASP A 231 17.87 -4.00 -10.50
CA ASP A 231 18.10 -5.42 -10.72
C ASP A 231 17.34 -5.87 -11.97
N GLU A 232 18.10 -6.29 -13.00
CA GLU A 232 17.53 -6.75 -14.27
C GLU A 232 16.87 -8.12 -14.15
N ALA A 233 17.37 -9.00 -13.29
CA ALA A 233 16.85 -10.36 -13.14
C ALA A 233 15.48 -10.35 -12.45
N THR A 234 15.32 -9.49 -11.43
CA THR A 234 14.05 -9.31 -10.74
C THR A 234 13.22 -8.12 -11.24
N ARG A 235 13.67 -7.37 -12.27
CA ARG A 235 13.02 -6.16 -12.81
C ARG A 235 12.57 -5.20 -11.70
N ASN A 236 13.47 -4.95 -10.75
CA ASN A 236 13.16 -4.36 -9.46
C ASN A 236 14.17 -3.28 -9.08
N PHE A 237 13.75 -2.33 -8.25
CA PHE A 237 14.68 -1.48 -7.53
C PHE A 237 15.11 -2.18 -6.23
N ARG A 238 16.39 -2.08 -5.87
CA ARG A 238 16.94 -2.61 -4.62
C ARG A 238 17.65 -1.49 -3.89
N PHE A 239 17.52 -1.46 -2.57
CA PHE A 239 18.08 -0.42 -1.71
C PHE A 239 19.07 -1.03 -0.73
N HIS A 240 20.26 -0.47 -0.66
CA HIS A 240 21.37 -0.99 0.12
C HIS A 240 21.96 0.12 0.99
N GLU A 241 22.57 -0.24 2.12
CA GLU A 241 23.28 0.68 2.99
C GLU A 241 24.79 0.39 2.93
N ILE A 242 25.58 1.30 2.34
CA ILE A 242 27.03 1.17 2.26
C ILE A 242 27.64 1.83 3.51
N ILE A 243 28.41 1.07 4.27
CA ILE A 243 29.01 1.51 5.53
C ILE A 243 30.54 1.56 5.35
N LEU A 244 31.13 2.76 5.41
CA LEU A 244 32.55 2.97 5.06
C LEU A 244 33.52 2.78 6.24
N THR A 245 33.01 2.84 7.47
CA THR A 245 33.74 2.74 8.75
C THR A 245 32.87 1.99 9.77
N ALA A 246 33.48 1.44 10.83
CA ALA A 246 32.69 0.87 11.91
C ALA A 246 31.98 1.98 12.70
N ILE A 247 30.65 1.87 12.87
CA ILE A 247 29.80 2.84 13.54
C ILE A 247 29.33 2.23 14.87
N PRO A 248 29.49 2.91 16.02
CA PRO A 248 29.01 2.42 17.31
C PRO A 248 27.47 2.38 17.35
N ALA A 249 26.90 1.79 18.41
CA ALA A 249 25.45 1.82 18.63
C ALA A 249 24.93 3.28 18.70
N MET A 250 23.79 3.54 18.04
CA MET A 250 23.18 4.88 17.95
C MET A 250 21.75 4.82 18.48
N GLY A 251 21.57 5.06 19.78
CA GLY A 251 20.27 4.91 20.45
C GLY A 251 19.85 3.44 20.48
N THR A 252 18.76 3.10 19.81
CA THR A 252 18.28 1.72 19.63
C THR A 252 18.93 0.98 18.45
N LEU A 253 19.67 1.67 17.58
CA LEU A 253 20.35 1.04 16.45
C LEU A 253 21.63 0.31 16.93
N PRO A 254 21.82 -0.97 16.57
CA PRO A 254 23.01 -1.72 16.95
C PRO A 254 24.28 -1.18 16.25
N PRO A 255 25.48 -1.55 16.73
CA PRO A 255 26.73 -1.25 16.03
C PRO A 255 26.72 -1.81 14.61
N ARG A 256 27.36 -1.09 13.68
CA ARG A 256 27.46 -1.47 12.26
C ARG A 256 28.93 -1.62 11.85
N SER A 257 29.27 -2.73 11.21
CA SER A 257 30.58 -2.98 10.61
C SER A 257 30.72 -2.31 9.24
N ARG A 258 31.95 -2.27 8.70
CA ARG A 258 32.25 -1.79 7.35
C ARG A 258 31.97 -2.90 6.32
N HIS A 259 30.86 -2.78 5.61
CA HIS A 259 30.41 -3.65 4.50
C HIS A 259 29.31 -2.92 3.71
N ILE A 260 28.73 -3.54 2.68
CA ILE A 260 27.43 -3.12 2.12
C ILE A 260 26.32 -4.03 2.66
N GLU A 261 25.42 -3.46 3.47
CA GLU A 261 24.19 -4.11 3.90
C GLU A 261 23.24 -4.16 2.70
N LYS A 262 23.08 -5.36 2.13
CA LYS A 262 22.28 -5.57 0.91
C LYS A 262 20.81 -5.63 1.28
N ASP A 263 19.96 -5.02 0.45
CA ASP A 263 18.51 -4.99 0.67
C ASP A 263 18.11 -4.47 2.06
N ASP A 264 18.82 -3.44 2.54
CA ASP A 264 18.67 -2.88 3.86
C ASP A 264 17.20 -2.50 4.13
N THR A 265 16.70 -3.00 5.26
CA THR A 265 15.29 -2.90 5.62
C THR A 265 14.89 -1.49 6.01
N LYS A 266 15.81 -0.69 6.57
CA LYS A 266 15.61 0.72 6.90
C LYS A 266 15.53 1.54 5.62
N CYS A 267 16.41 1.28 4.65
CA CYS A 267 16.38 1.91 3.34
C CYS A 267 15.09 1.56 2.59
N SER A 268 14.73 0.27 2.53
CA SER A 268 13.47 -0.16 1.94
C SER A 268 12.28 0.53 2.64
N SER A 269 12.19 0.46 3.97
CA SER A 269 11.16 1.14 4.79
C SER A 269 10.92 2.61 4.42
N CYS A 270 12.00 3.38 4.27
CA CYS A 270 11.95 4.80 3.92
C CYS A 270 11.70 5.09 2.44
N HIS A 271 11.73 4.08 1.59
CA HIS A 271 11.41 4.18 0.17
C HIS A 271 10.20 3.32 -0.23
N SER A 272 9.48 2.66 0.70
CA SER A 272 8.45 1.63 0.40
C SER A 272 7.05 1.87 1.04
N THR A 273 6.48 3.07 0.90
CA THR A 273 5.09 3.52 1.30
C THR A 273 4.90 4.25 2.63
N ARG A 274 5.86 4.26 3.58
CA ARG A 274 5.71 4.98 4.86
C ARG A 274 6.94 5.79 5.29
N ASN A 275 7.09 6.98 4.71
CA ASN A 275 7.82 8.05 5.40
C ASN A 275 6.90 8.69 6.45
N VAL A 276 6.93 8.12 7.66
CA VAL A 276 6.16 8.55 8.83
C VAL A 276 7.07 9.27 9.82
N LEU A 277 6.56 10.36 10.40
CA LEU A 277 7.17 11.02 11.54
C LEU A 277 7.54 10.01 12.63
N ASN A 278 8.74 10.14 13.17
CA ASN A 278 9.07 9.52 14.45
C ASN A 278 8.26 10.20 15.59
N ARG A 279 7.02 9.73 15.82
CA ARG A 279 6.10 10.15 16.92
C ARG A 279 6.05 9.16 18.08
N THR A 280 6.49 7.93 17.86
CA THR A 280 6.69 6.94 18.92
C THR A 280 8.01 7.25 19.66
N GLY A 281 8.13 6.83 20.92
CA GLY A 281 9.34 7.07 21.72
C GLY A 281 10.57 6.26 21.31
N ILE A 282 10.60 5.71 20.09
CA ILE A 282 11.56 4.72 19.59
C ILE A 282 12.29 5.31 18.37
N PRO A 283 13.63 5.38 18.34
CA PRO A 283 14.37 5.77 17.14
C PRO A 283 14.19 4.73 16.00
N GLY A 284 13.54 5.15 14.90
CA GLY A 284 13.28 4.32 13.72
C GLY A 284 12.10 4.81 12.86
N THR A 285 11.88 4.15 11.73
CA THR A 285 10.66 4.24 10.89
C THR A 285 9.89 2.92 10.92
N ASP A 286 8.56 2.98 10.90
CA ASP A 286 7.65 1.83 11.09
C ASP A 286 7.48 0.97 9.81
N GLY A 287 8.55 0.73 9.05
CA GLY A 287 8.47 0.09 7.74
C GLY A 287 8.71 -1.43 7.72
N ILE A 288 8.97 -1.96 6.51
CA ILE A 288 8.88 -3.40 6.20
C ILE A 288 9.89 -4.23 7.03
N PRO A 289 9.45 -5.32 7.69
CA PRO A 289 10.32 -6.23 8.45
C PRO A 289 11.44 -6.89 7.63
N ALA A 290 12.45 -7.40 8.34
CA ALA A 290 13.59 -8.09 7.73
C ALA A 290 13.23 -9.42 7.05
N GLY A 291 13.86 -9.68 5.90
CA GLY A 291 13.76 -10.94 5.16
C GLY A 291 12.65 -11.01 4.10
N VAL A 292 11.89 -9.94 3.85
CA VAL A 292 10.67 -9.96 3.01
C VAL A 292 10.89 -9.36 1.60
N ILE A 293 12.10 -9.37 1.06
CA ILE A 293 12.43 -8.82 -0.28
C ILE A 293 11.99 -9.82 -1.37
N LYS A 294 10.67 -9.93 -1.55
CA LYS A 294 10.01 -10.55 -2.71
C LYS A 294 9.11 -9.55 -3.45
N THR A 295 9.15 -8.28 -3.04
CA THR A 295 8.29 -7.20 -3.49
C THR A 295 8.95 -6.39 -4.62
N LYS A 296 8.17 -5.91 -5.60
CA LYS A 296 8.65 -4.86 -6.51
C LYS A 296 8.69 -3.53 -5.74
N ASN A 297 9.87 -3.12 -5.33
CA ASN A 297 10.09 -1.83 -4.72
C ASN A 297 9.81 -0.72 -5.74
N LYS A 298 9.16 0.33 -5.25
CA LYS A 298 8.86 1.55 -6.00
C LYS A 298 9.54 2.67 -5.20
N PRO A 299 10.68 3.24 -5.65
CA PRO A 299 11.36 4.29 -4.91
C PRO A 299 10.41 5.44 -4.55
N ASN A 300 10.64 6.21 -3.47
CA ASN A 300 9.86 7.44 -3.20
C ASN A 300 10.18 8.60 -4.15
N TRP A 301 10.62 8.26 -5.36
CA TRP A 301 11.24 9.15 -6.33
C TRP A 301 10.25 9.39 -7.47
N ASP A 302 9.02 9.73 -7.07
CA ASP A 302 8.03 10.32 -7.95
C ASP A 302 8.58 11.68 -8.41
N PRO A 303 8.69 11.97 -9.72
CA PRO A 303 9.00 13.31 -10.25
C PRO A 303 8.05 14.40 -9.77
N TYR A 304 6.97 14.05 -9.08
CA TYR A 304 5.95 14.97 -8.61
C TYR A 304 5.84 15.02 -7.07
N ASP A 305 6.63 14.21 -6.35
CA ASP A 305 6.72 14.20 -4.88
C ASP A 305 8.16 14.50 -4.40
N SER A 306 9.17 13.80 -4.93
CA SER A 306 10.59 14.05 -4.59
C SER A 306 11.15 15.32 -5.23
N TRP A 307 10.52 15.79 -6.31
CA TRP A 307 10.92 16.97 -7.06
C TRP A 307 10.88 18.27 -6.24
N GLY A 308 9.88 18.41 -5.37
CA GLY A 308 9.73 19.57 -4.48
C GLY A 308 10.72 19.63 -3.32
N GLY A 309 11.78 18.82 -3.32
CA GLY A 309 12.92 18.96 -2.42
C GLY A 309 14.23 19.31 -3.14
N MET A 310 14.20 19.43 -4.48
CA MET A 310 15.38 19.46 -5.33
C MET A 310 15.81 20.90 -5.69
N LEU A 311 17.12 21.15 -5.69
CA LEU A 311 17.70 22.45 -5.98
C LEU A 311 18.38 22.48 -7.38
N PRO A 312 17.90 23.28 -8.34
CA PRO A 312 16.73 24.17 -8.31
C PRO A 312 15.43 23.51 -8.78
N PHE A 313 14.31 23.93 -8.20
CA PHE A 313 12.99 23.33 -8.44
C PHE A 313 12.47 23.52 -9.86
N ASN A 314 12.79 24.65 -10.51
CA ASN A 314 12.17 25.04 -11.78
C ASN A 314 12.77 24.32 -13.01
N ARG A 315 12.59 23.00 -13.13
CA ARG A 315 13.20 22.13 -14.18
C ARG A 315 14.72 22.28 -14.27
N ASP A 316 15.41 22.22 -13.13
CA ASP A 316 16.86 22.41 -13.02
C ASP A 316 17.36 23.78 -13.52
N ARG A 317 16.53 24.83 -13.47
CA ARG A 317 16.91 26.19 -13.92
C ARG A 317 17.23 27.13 -12.76
N LEU A 318 18.47 27.60 -12.73
CA LEU A 318 18.92 28.72 -11.90
C LEU A 318 18.53 30.03 -12.56
N TYR A 319 17.50 30.70 -12.03
CA TYR A 319 17.06 32.01 -12.53
C TYR A 319 17.78 33.15 -11.82
N GLN A 320 18.16 34.20 -12.57
CA GLN A 320 18.70 35.43 -12.00
C GLN A 320 17.74 36.03 -10.95
N GLY A 321 18.26 36.38 -9.78
CA GLY A 321 17.49 36.91 -8.65
C GLY A 321 16.72 35.88 -7.82
N SER A 322 16.85 34.57 -8.09
CA SER A 322 16.18 33.52 -7.31
C SER A 322 16.94 33.17 -6.02
N VAL A 323 16.20 32.66 -5.03
CA VAL A 323 16.82 32.04 -3.84
C VAL A 323 17.65 30.81 -4.21
N ASP A 324 17.25 30.08 -5.24
CA ASP A 324 17.97 28.91 -5.76
C ASP A 324 19.38 29.28 -6.28
N THR A 325 19.50 30.39 -7.00
CA THR A 325 20.79 30.90 -7.51
C THR A 325 21.70 31.35 -6.36
N ALA A 326 21.14 31.99 -5.32
CA ALA A 326 21.88 32.33 -4.10
C ALA A 326 22.38 31.07 -3.37
N ALA A 327 21.50 30.07 -3.20
CA ALA A 327 21.84 28.78 -2.59
C ALA A 327 22.94 28.07 -3.38
N PHE A 328 22.79 27.93 -4.71
CA PHE A 328 23.79 27.29 -5.57
C PHE A 328 25.15 27.99 -5.50
N ARG A 329 25.19 29.33 -5.59
CA ARG A 329 26.45 30.09 -5.50
C ARG A 329 27.12 29.89 -4.15
N LYS A 330 26.34 29.78 -3.06
CA LYS A 330 26.87 29.55 -1.71
C LYS A 330 27.38 28.11 -1.51
N LEU A 331 26.58 27.12 -1.92
CA LEU A 331 26.86 25.68 -1.75
C LEU A 331 28.07 25.21 -2.59
N PHE A 332 28.20 25.70 -3.82
CA PHE A 332 29.31 25.34 -4.72
C PHE A 332 30.55 26.25 -4.62
N ASN A 333 30.59 27.19 -3.66
CA ASN A 333 31.80 27.96 -3.34
C ASN A 333 32.64 27.21 -2.27
N PRO A 334 33.87 26.75 -2.58
CA PRO A 334 34.71 26.03 -1.63
C PRO A 334 35.02 26.80 -0.34
N TRP A 335 35.05 28.15 -0.38
CA TRP A 335 35.29 28.98 0.81
C TRP A 335 34.15 28.92 1.83
N THR A 336 32.92 28.56 1.42
CA THR A 336 31.82 28.26 2.36
C THR A 336 32.19 27.11 3.29
N TRP A 337 32.95 26.14 2.78
CA TRP A 337 33.30 24.91 3.48
C TRP A 337 34.72 24.90 4.04
N ARG A 338 35.42 26.05 4.06
CA ARG A 338 36.82 26.14 4.54
C ARG A 338 37.01 25.53 5.93
N ALA A 339 36.07 25.80 6.85
CA ALA A 339 36.07 25.28 8.22
C ALA A 339 35.47 23.86 8.35
N ASN A 340 34.92 23.29 7.28
CA ASN A 340 34.38 21.92 7.25
C ASN A 340 35.07 21.11 6.13
N PRO A 341 36.27 20.55 6.39
CA PRO A 341 37.05 19.87 5.36
C PRO A 341 36.33 18.64 4.78
N ALA A 342 35.47 17.96 5.54
CA ALA A 342 34.73 16.79 5.05
C ALA A 342 33.74 17.17 3.92
N ILE A 343 32.97 18.23 4.10
CA ILE A 343 32.06 18.74 3.04
C ILE A 343 32.85 19.39 1.92
N ARG A 344 33.94 20.10 2.24
CA ARG A 344 34.80 20.72 1.22
C ARG A 344 35.39 19.69 0.26
N GLN A 345 35.94 18.60 0.78
CA GLN A 345 36.49 17.47 0.02
C GLN A 345 35.43 16.72 -0.79
N LEU A 346 34.17 16.76 -0.36
CA LEU A 346 33.02 16.27 -1.12
C LEU A 346 32.69 17.20 -2.30
N VAL A 347 32.46 18.49 -2.02
CA VAL A 347 32.01 19.49 -3.01
C VAL A 347 33.09 19.79 -4.07
N GLU A 348 34.37 19.80 -3.72
CA GLU A 348 35.46 20.07 -4.67
C GLU A 348 35.64 18.99 -5.75
N GLN A 349 35.06 17.79 -5.56
CA GLN A 349 35.06 16.71 -6.56
C GLN A 349 33.86 16.75 -7.51
N LEU A 350 32.84 17.55 -7.22
CA LEU A 350 31.61 17.65 -8.02
C LEU A 350 31.75 18.76 -9.06
N ARG A 351 31.29 18.49 -10.28
CA ARG A 351 31.27 19.49 -11.36
C ARG A 351 30.09 20.44 -11.24
N LEU A 352 30.29 21.69 -11.65
CA LEU A 352 29.21 22.69 -11.77
C LEU A 352 28.24 22.35 -12.91
N GLN A 353 28.79 21.82 -14.01
CA GLN A 353 28.09 21.33 -15.21
C GLN A 353 28.86 20.11 -15.78
N PRO A 354 28.21 19.20 -16.52
CA PRO A 354 28.92 18.13 -17.22
C PRO A 354 29.85 18.69 -18.30
N PRO A 355 30.98 18.01 -18.60
CA PRO A 355 31.91 18.46 -19.64
C PRO A 355 31.27 18.36 -21.04
N GLY A 356 31.65 19.28 -21.93
CA GLY A 356 31.22 19.27 -23.33
C GLY A 356 30.33 20.44 -23.78
N LEU A 357 29.94 21.35 -22.87
CA LEU A 357 29.27 22.60 -23.26
C LEU A 357 30.22 23.49 -24.10
N PRO A 358 29.84 23.92 -25.32
CA PRO A 358 30.68 24.77 -26.16
C PRO A 358 30.96 26.14 -25.52
N ALA A 359 32.17 26.67 -25.70
CA ALA A 359 32.54 28.00 -25.22
C ALA A 359 31.54 29.07 -25.72
N GLY A 360 31.06 29.92 -24.80
CA GLY A 360 30.02 30.91 -25.08
C GLY A 360 28.57 30.41 -24.93
N ASN A 361 28.34 29.12 -24.64
CA ASN A 361 27.01 28.62 -24.31
C ASN A 361 26.46 29.32 -23.05
N THR A 362 25.22 29.82 -23.13
CA THR A 362 24.57 30.59 -22.05
C THR A 362 24.34 29.78 -20.77
N ASN A 363 24.48 28.46 -20.78
CA ASN A 363 24.32 27.59 -19.60
C ASN A 363 25.65 27.25 -18.92
N ILE A 364 26.79 27.72 -19.44
CA ILE A 364 28.09 27.52 -18.77
C ILE A 364 28.07 28.20 -17.40
N ILE A 365 28.58 27.46 -16.41
CA ILE A 365 28.89 27.95 -15.07
C ILE A 365 30.38 27.73 -14.87
N THR A 366 31.10 28.76 -14.45
CA THR A 366 32.52 28.68 -14.10
C THR A 366 32.74 29.12 -12.65
N ARG A 367 33.96 28.97 -12.13
CA ARG A 367 34.33 29.43 -10.79
C ARG A 367 35.48 30.43 -10.87
N TYR A 368 35.32 31.61 -10.28
CA TYR A 368 36.37 32.62 -10.24
C TYR A 368 37.65 32.09 -9.57
N ARG A 369 38.80 32.51 -10.10
CA ARG A 369 40.12 32.30 -9.50
C ARG A 369 40.76 33.63 -9.12
N GLY A 370 41.42 33.65 -7.96
CA GLY A 370 42.17 34.79 -7.43
C GLY A 370 41.30 35.95 -6.92
N GLY A 371 41.95 36.85 -6.17
CA GLY A 371 41.33 38.04 -5.59
C GLY A 371 40.25 37.75 -4.54
N ALA A 372 39.45 38.78 -4.23
CA ALA A 372 38.35 38.68 -3.26
C ALA A 372 37.19 37.76 -3.70
N ASN A 373 37.10 37.43 -5.00
CA ASN A 373 36.01 36.66 -5.59
C ASN A 373 36.35 35.18 -5.79
N ASP A 374 37.58 34.77 -5.50
CA ASP A 374 38.05 33.40 -5.69
C ASP A 374 37.05 32.36 -5.14
N GLY A 375 36.88 31.26 -5.87
CA GLY A 375 35.99 30.17 -5.51
C GLY A 375 34.50 30.46 -5.72
N THR A 376 34.11 31.69 -6.10
CA THR A 376 32.70 32.04 -6.32
C THR A 376 32.22 31.53 -7.69
N PRO A 377 31.09 30.78 -7.77
CA PRO A 377 30.45 30.46 -9.04
C PRO A 377 30.00 31.71 -9.81
N ARG A 378 30.34 31.74 -11.10
CA ARG A 378 29.99 32.75 -12.10
C ARG A 378 28.95 32.18 -13.05
N PHE A 379 27.86 32.91 -13.22
CA PHE A 379 26.84 32.62 -14.22
C PHE A 379 27.03 33.50 -15.46
N SER A 380 26.58 33.03 -16.63
CA SER A 380 26.61 33.76 -17.91
C SER A 380 25.88 35.11 -17.87
N PHE A 381 24.91 35.26 -16.95
CA PHE A 381 24.11 36.46 -16.75
C PHE A 381 24.67 37.42 -15.68
N ASP A 382 25.78 37.07 -15.00
CA ASP A 382 26.39 37.92 -13.98
C ASP A 382 27.14 39.08 -14.65
N THR A 383 26.64 40.31 -14.46
CA THR A 383 27.19 41.53 -15.07
C THR A 383 28.35 42.14 -14.29
N SER A 384 28.43 41.91 -12.98
CA SER A 384 29.51 42.40 -12.12
C SER A 384 29.74 41.49 -10.91
N PRO A 385 30.94 40.90 -10.73
CA PRO A 385 31.29 40.11 -9.55
C PRO A 385 31.97 40.95 -8.44
N PRO A 386 31.81 40.60 -7.16
CA PRO A 386 30.98 39.51 -6.65
C PRO A 386 29.50 39.92 -6.60
N VAL A 387 28.61 38.99 -6.94
CA VAL A 387 27.18 39.16 -6.68
C VAL A 387 26.94 38.89 -5.19
N THR A 388 27.03 39.97 -4.39
CA THR A 388 26.84 39.94 -2.93
C THR A 388 25.35 39.83 -2.54
N THR A 389 24.48 40.43 -3.35
CA THR A 389 23.02 40.35 -3.22
C THR A 389 22.44 40.03 -4.59
N GLU A 390 21.76 38.89 -4.71
CA GLU A 390 20.97 38.54 -5.89
C GLU A 390 19.89 39.62 -6.13
N PRO A 391 19.81 40.17 -7.37
CA PRO A 391 18.85 41.23 -7.70
C PRO A 391 17.40 40.74 -7.56
N ALA A 392 16.42 41.63 -7.69
CA ALA A 392 15.04 41.17 -7.79
C ALA A 392 14.85 40.31 -9.05
N PRO A 393 14.08 39.21 -9.00
CA PRO A 393 13.64 38.47 -10.18
C PRO A 393 13.12 39.40 -11.29
N VAL A 394 13.83 39.43 -12.42
CA VAL A 394 13.39 40.15 -13.62
C VAL A 394 12.67 39.17 -14.53
N GLY A 395 11.44 39.50 -14.95
CA GLY A 395 10.62 38.67 -15.84
C GLY A 395 10.07 39.50 -17.00
N GLY A 396 9.97 38.89 -18.18
CA GLY A 396 9.36 39.53 -19.35
C GLY A 396 7.83 39.51 -19.29
N THR A 397 7.19 40.44 -19.98
CA THR A 397 5.73 40.42 -20.19
C THR A 397 5.33 39.19 -21.02
N GLY A 398 4.71 38.22 -20.38
CA GLY A 398 4.15 37.05 -21.05
C GLY A 398 2.74 37.32 -21.62
N PRO A 399 2.23 36.42 -22.48
CA PRO A 399 0.90 36.57 -23.06
C PRO A 399 -0.18 36.58 -21.96
N ALA A 400 -1.19 37.43 -22.15
CA ALA A 400 -2.35 37.47 -21.27
C ALA A 400 -3.25 36.25 -21.49
N THR A 401 -3.72 35.64 -20.40
CA THR A 401 -4.59 34.46 -20.45
C THR A 401 -5.80 34.62 -19.54
N ALA A 402 -6.98 34.21 -20.02
CA ALA A 402 -8.19 34.12 -19.23
C ALA A 402 -8.30 32.70 -18.66
N TYR A 403 -7.72 32.49 -17.48
CA TYR A 403 -7.63 31.17 -16.86
C TYR A 403 -8.18 31.21 -15.43
N ALA A 404 -9.10 30.31 -15.11
CA ALA A 404 -9.64 30.17 -13.75
C ALA A 404 -9.01 28.96 -13.06
N PHE A 405 -8.60 29.15 -11.80
CA PHE A 405 -7.81 28.18 -11.05
C PHE A 405 -8.58 26.93 -10.60
N ASN A 406 -9.88 26.87 -10.86
CA ASN A 406 -10.76 25.73 -10.62
C ASN A 406 -10.94 24.81 -11.85
N GLY A 407 -10.16 25.01 -12.92
CA GLY A 407 -10.22 24.18 -14.13
C GLY A 407 -11.42 24.46 -15.05
N LEU A 408 -12.22 25.48 -14.75
CA LEU A 408 -13.22 26.01 -15.69
C LEU A 408 -12.54 26.96 -16.69
N VAL A 409 -13.08 27.06 -17.90
CA VAL A 409 -12.67 28.09 -18.87
C VAL A 409 -12.90 29.46 -18.23
N GLY A 410 -11.85 30.26 -18.10
CA GLY A 410 -11.93 31.53 -17.39
C GLY A 410 -12.81 32.53 -18.13
N SER A 411 -13.98 32.85 -17.57
CA SER A 411 -14.88 33.90 -18.07
C SER A 411 -14.43 35.33 -17.69
N GLY A 412 -13.26 35.47 -17.07
CA GLY A 412 -12.69 36.75 -16.64
C GLY A 412 -11.73 37.37 -17.66
N THR A 413 -11.43 38.65 -17.48
CA THR A 413 -10.49 39.40 -18.33
C THR A 413 -9.10 38.73 -18.34
N PRO A 414 -8.49 38.52 -19.52
CA PRO A 414 -7.14 37.97 -19.61
C PRO A 414 -6.14 38.77 -18.78
N THR A 415 -5.47 38.12 -17.82
CA THR A 415 -4.40 38.75 -17.05
C THR A 415 -3.05 38.43 -17.67
N ALA A 416 -2.22 39.46 -17.85
CA ALA A 416 -0.82 39.27 -18.23
C ALA A 416 -0.11 38.51 -17.10
N VAL A 417 0.37 37.30 -17.39
CA VAL A 417 1.26 36.56 -16.50
C VAL A 417 2.68 36.79 -17.00
N PRO A 418 3.52 37.57 -16.31
CA PRO A 418 4.93 37.69 -16.67
C PRO A 418 5.60 36.32 -16.53
N ARG A 419 6.39 35.95 -17.53
CA ARG A 419 7.08 34.65 -17.57
C ARG A 419 8.53 34.85 -18.01
N GLY A 420 9.43 34.00 -17.50
CA GLY A 420 10.84 33.99 -17.90
C GLY A 420 11.72 34.89 -17.03
N GLY A 421 12.68 35.55 -17.67
CA GLY A 421 13.89 36.08 -17.04
C GLY A 421 15.12 35.30 -17.47
N THR A 422 16.32 35.82 -17.21
CA THR A 422 17.59 35.14 -17.55
C THR A 422 17.81 33.93 -16.63
N PHE A 423 18.19 32.78 -17.20
CA PHE A 423 18.42 31.55 -16.45
C PHE A 423 19.52 30.68 -17.07
N ILE A 424 19.98 29.71 -16.28
CA ILE A 424 20.88 28.62 -16.68
C ILE A 424 20.21 27.28 -16.36
N THR A 425 20.26 26.33 -17.30
CA THR A 425 19.81 24.94 -17.08
C THR A 425 21.00 24.08 -16.63
N LEU A 426 20.84 23.30 -15.56
CA LEU A 426 21.88 22.39 -15.06
C LEU A 426 21.75 21.04 -15.75
N PHE A 427 22.69 20.66 -16.61
CA PHE A 427 22.52 19.49 -17.50
C PHE A 427 22.92 18.15 -16.89
N HIS A 428 22.28 17.09 -17.39
CA HIS A 428 22.71 15.71 -17.17
C HIS A 428 23.82 15.29 -18.15
N LEU A 429 24.42 14.12 -17.93
CA LEU A 429 25.45 13.53 -18.79
C LEU A 429 24.87 12.81 -20.04
N SER A 430 23.56 12.57 -20.10
CA SER A 430 22.87 12.12 -21.32
C SER A 430 22.85 13.24 -22.38
N SER A 431 22.59 12.89 -23.64
CA SER A 431 22.76 13.79 -24.79
C SER A 431 22.00 15.11 -24.65
N VAL A 432 22.73 16.22 -24.71
CA VAL A 432 22.34 17.58 -24.28
C VAL A 432 21.42 18.31 -25.28
N GLY A 433 20.37 17.64 -25.76
CA GLY A 433 19.38 18.20 -26.70
C GLY A 433 18.10 18.75 -26.06
N GLY A 434 17.86 18.42 -24.78
CA GLY A 434 16.60 18.68 -24.09
C GLY A 434 16.42 20.10 -23.55
N SER A 435 15.17 20.43 -23.21
CA SER A 435 14.81 21.68 -22.50
C SER A 435 14.89 21.54 -20.97
N GLU A 436 15.51 20.46 -20.52
CA GLU A 436 15.48 19.85 -19.19
C GLU A 436 16.89 19.65 -18.65
N GLY A 437 16.99 19.49 -17.34
CA GLY A 437 18.26 19.32 -16.66
C GLY A 437 18.37 18.04 -15.84
N ARG A 438 19.43 17.98 -15.04
CA ARG A 438 19.97 16.78 -14.37
C ARG A 438 18.96 16.07 -13.48
N GLY A 439 18.17 16.81 -12.73
CA GLY A 439 17.05 16.29 -11.98
C GLY A 439 15.99 15.69 -12.88
N VAL A 440 15.42 16.48 -13.81
CA VAL A 440 14.26 16.02 -14.61
C VAL A 440 14.64 14.73 -15.33
N GLN A 441 15.82 14.76 -15.96
CA GLN A 441 16.40 13.64 -16.67
C GLN A 441 16.56 12.37 -15.82
N LEU A 442 16.93 12.47 -14.53
CA LEU A 442 16.98 11.31 -13.64
C LEU A 442 15.59 10.68 -13.52
N PHE A 443 14.55 11.48 -13.31
CA PHE A 443 13.19 10.95 -13.24
C PHE A 443 12.64 10.50 -14.60
N ASP A 444 13.09 11.07 -15.71
CA ASP A 444 12.72 10.63 -17.07
C ASP A 444 13.33 9.25 -17.42
N LEU A 445 14.55 9.00 -16.94
CA LEU A 445 15.22 7.69 -17.04
C LEU A 445 14.58 6.63 -16.13
N LEU A 446 14.15 7.03 -14.93
CA LEU A 446 13.47 6.15 -13.98
C LEU A 446 12.02 5.86 -14.41
N GLY A 447 11.26 6.91 -14.73
CA GLY A 447 9.82 6.94 -14.94
C GLY A 447 9.35 6.72 -16.39
N GLY A 448 10.27 6.69 -17.36
CA GLY A 448 10.00 6.08 -18.66
C GLY A 448 9.85 7.01 -19.87
N LEU A 449 10.18 8.30 -19.74
CA LEU A 449 10.20 9.22 -20.89
C LEU A 449 11.43 8.93 -21.77
N ASP A 450 12.60 8.82 -21.14
CA ASP A 450 13.91 8.58 -21.77
C ASP A 450 14.54 7.23 -21.37
N GLY A 451 14.00 6.55 -20.36
CA GLY A 451 14.39 5.19 -19.97
C GLY A 451 13.24 4.18 -20.08
N ASP A 452 13.45 2.97 -19.57
CA ASP A 452 12.46 1.87 -19.62
C ASP A 452 12.25 1.11 -18.30
N LEU A 453 12.84 1.58 -17.20
CA LEU A 453 12.89 0.85 -15.93
C LEU A 453 11.49 0.70 -15.29
N ASN A 454 10.73 1.80 -15.15
CA ASN A 454 9.38 1.73 -14.60
C ASN A 454 8.45 0.91 -15.51
N GLN A 455 8.56 1.04 -16.83
CA GLN A 455 7.76 0.26 -17.77
C GLN A 455 8.03 -1.23 -17.66
N ARG A 456 9.31 -1.65 -17.58
CA ARG A 456 9.70 -3.05 -17.33
C ARG A 456 9.16 -3.58 -16.01
N ARG A 457 9.22 -2.77 -14.93
CA ARG A 457 8.66 -3.13 -13.61
C ARG A 457 7.16 -3.42 -13.70
N ILE A 458 6.38 -2.52 -14.30
CA ILE A 458 4.92 -2.65 -14.37
C ILE A 458 4.51 -3.74 -15.36
N ALA A 459 5.22 -3.87 -16.48
CA ALA A 459 4.99 -4.94 -17.44
C ALA A 459 5.19 -6.32 -16.78
N ASP A 460 6.16 -6.45 -15.86
CA ASP A 460 6.36 -7.65 -15.06
C ASP A 460 5.26 -7.87 -14.00
N GLU A 461 4.85 -6.81 -13.27
CA GLU A 461 3.70 -6.85 -12.35
C GLU A 461 2.43 -7.32 -13.09
N LEU A 462 2.16 -6.78 -14.27
CA LEU A 462 0.98 -7.07 -15.07
C LEU A 462 1.03 -8.47 -15.74
N ALA A 463 2.22 -8.94 -16.11
CA ALA A 463 2.43 -10.27 -16.68
C ALA A 463 2.42 -11.41 -15.64
N SER A 464 2.67 -11.08 -14.36
CA SER A 464 2.67 -12.02 -13.22
C SER A 464 1.39 -11.99 -12.38
N HIS A 465 0.52 -11.00 -12.55
CA HIS A 465 -0.76 -10.91 -11.84
C HIS A 465 -1.82 -11.83 -12.46
N ARG A 466 -2.24 -12.88 -11.74
CA ARG A 466 -3.07 -13.99 -12.28
C ARG A 466 -4.41 -14.25 -11.56
N TRP A 467 -4.73 -13.53 -10.49
CA TRP A 467 -5.85 -13.89 -9.58
C TRP A 467 -6.81 -12.73 -9.33
N ALA A 468 -7.41 -12.23 -10.40
CA ALA A 468 -7.94 -10.88 -10.43
C ALA A 468 -9.31 -10.67 -9.72
N THR A 469 -10.14 -11.71 -9.59
CA THR A 469 -11.48 -11.64 -8.93
C THR A 469 -11.89 -12.92 -8.20
N GLY A 470 -12.96 -12.83 -7.41
CA GLY A 470 -13.53 -13.90 -6.61
C GLY A 470 -14.07 -15.12 -7.32
N SER A 471 -14.10 -16.24 -6.58
CA SER A 471 -14.69 -17.55 -6.92
C SER A 471 -14.22 -18.26 -8.19
N VAL A 472 -13.64 -17.53 -9.15
CA VAL A 472 -13.26 -18.02 -10.47
C VAL A 472 -11.89 -17.44 -10.84
N TYR A 473 -11.02 -18.26 -11.43
CA TYR A 473 -9.71 -17.83 -11.89
C TYR A 473 -9.86 -16.87 -13.08
N VAL A 474 -9.62 -15.58 -12.85
CA VAL A 474 -9.65 -14.53 -13.88
C VAL A 474 -8.24 -14.07 -14.18
N ASP A 475 -7.77 -14.40 -15.38
CA ASP A 475 -6.48 -13.96 -15.91
C ASP A 475 -6.65 -12.60 -16.61
N PRO A 476 -6.03 -11.51 -16.12
CA PRO A 476 -6.20 -10.18 -16.70
C PRO A 476 -5.32 -9.94 -17.93
N ARG A 477 -4.38 -10.84 -18.26
CA ARG A 477 -3.42 -10.64 -19.35
C ARG A 477 -4.08 -10.48 -20.73
N PRO A 478 -5.13 -11.24 -21.13
CA PRO A 478 -5.82 -11.02 -22.39
C PRO A 478 -6.46 -9.62 -22.47
N VAL A 479 -7.05 -9.15 -21.37
CA VAL A 479 -7.66 -7.81 -21.29
C VAL A 479 -6.58 -6.73 -21.39
N ALA A 480 -5.49 -6.88 -20.64
CA ALA A 480 -4.35 -5.97 -20.68
C ALA A 480 -3.69 -5.89 -22.07
N LEU A 481 -3.49 -7.04 -22.73
CA LEU A 481 -2.90 -7.07 -24.07
C LEU A 481 -3.86 -6.50 -25.13
N ALA A 482 -5.16 -6.76 -25.01
CA ALA A 482 -6.18 -6.13 -25.86
C ALA A 482 -6.21 -4.59 -25.73
N ILE A 483 -6.03 -4.05 -24.52
CA ILE A 483 -5.89 -2.59 -24.32
C ILE A 483 -4.55 -2.10 -24.88
N THR A 484 -3.45 -2.82 -24.66
CA THR A 484 -2.11 -2.48 -25.20
C THR A 484 -2.14 -2.34 -26.72
N LYS A 485 -2.70 -3.34 -27.41
CA LYS A 485 -2.82 -3.40 -28.87
C LYS A 485 -3.97 -2.55 -29.44
N SER A 486 -4.64 -1.75 -28.60
CA SER A 486 -5.76 -0.89 -28.99
C SER A 486 -6.94 -1.65 -29.63
N CYS A 487 -7.13 -2.92 -29.28
CA CYS A 487 -8.28 -3.72 -29.69
C CYS A 487 -9.59 -3.27 -29.01
N LEU A 488 -9.51 -2.51 -27.91
CA LEU A 488 -10.64 -1.93 -27.18
C LEU A 488 -10.66 -0.41 -27.29
N VAL A 489 -11.83 0.18 -27.54
CA VAL A 489 -12.03 1.62 -27.77
C VAL A 489 -13.22 2.13 -26.96
N ILE A 490 -13.13 3.35 -26.43
CA ILE A 490 -14.24 4.01 -25.71
C ILE A 490 -15.20 4.64 -26.73
N ASN A 491 -16.44 4.15 -26.82
CA ASN A 491 -17.52 4.88 -27.50
C ASN A 491 -18.13 5.88 -26.52
N SER A 492 -17.67 7.14 -26.62
CA SER A 492 -18.11 8.19 -25.71
C SER A 492 -19.55 8.66 -25.94
N ALA A 493 -20.14 8.41 -27.11
CA ALA A 493 -21.54 8.76 -27.37
C ALA A 493 -22.51 7.81 -26.65
N LEU A 494 -22.15 6.53 -26.58
CA LEU A 494 -22.95 5.49 -25.90
C LEU A 494 -22.54 5.27 -24.43
N ASN A 495 -21.41 5.82 -23.99
CA ASN A 495 -20.79 5.53 -22.68
C ASN A 495 -20.48 4.03 -22.51
N THR A 496 -19.97 3.41 -23.59
CA THR A 496 -19.63 1.99 -23.67
C THR A 496 -18.16 1.79 -24.10
N VAL A 497 -17.69 0.54 -23.99
CA VAL A 497 -16.45 0.10 -24.64
C VAL A 497 -16.84 -0.81 -25.81
N GLU A 498 -16.18 -0.63 -26.94
CA GLU A 498 -16.33 -1.44 -28.15
C GLU A 498 -15.00 -2.11 -28.49
N SER A 499 -15.03 -3.11 -29.37
CA SER A 499 -13.84 -3.78 -29.87
C SER A 499 -13.65 -3.64 -31.37
N THR A 500 -12.39 -3.75 -31.81
CA THR A 500 -12.02 -3.96 -33.21
C THR A 500 -11.20 -5.24 -33.31
N PRO A 501 -11.69 -6.32 -33.95
CA PRO A 501 -12.99 -6.44 -34.62
C PRO A 501 -14.18 -6.37 -33.63
N PRO A 502 -15.39 -6.00 -34.09
CA PRO A 502 -16.60 -6.00 -33.25
C PRO A 502 -16.90 -7.39 -32.69
N GLY A 503 -17.25 -7.47 -31.41
CA GLY A 503 -17.53 -8.75 -30.75
C GLY A 503 -17.42 -8.74 -29.23
N LEU A 504 -16.97 -7.65 -28.59
CA LEU A 504 -16.91 -7.54 -27.14
C LEU A 504 -18.28 -7.80 -26.48
N ALA A 505 -18.34 -8.84 -25.65
CA ALA A 505 -19.48 -9.20 -24.84
C ALA A 505 -19.10 -8.99 -23.36
N VAL A 506 -19.56 -7.88 -22.77
CA VAL A 506 -19.21 -7.50 -21.40
C VAL A 506 -20.40 -6.92 -20.66
N ASP A 507 -20.61 -7.36 -19.42
CA ASP A 507 -21.48 -6.67 -18.48
C ASP A 507 -20.78 -5.40 -17.96
N LEU A 508 -21.08 -4.26 -18.59
CA LEU A 508 -20.59 -2.95 -18.15
C LEU A 508 -21.14 -2.56 -16.76
N SER A 509 -22.22 -3.17 -16.26
CA SER A 509 -22.75 -2.88 -14.93
C SER A 509 -21.82 -3.38 -13.82
N PHE A 510 -21.21 -4.56 -13.98
CA PHE A 510 -20.17 -5.10 -13.09
C PHE A 510 -19.05 -4.10 -12.83
N PHE A 511 -18.47 -3.54 -13.90
CA PHE A 511 -17.35 -2.60 -13.84
C PHE A 511 -17.77 -1.22 -13.33
N THR A 512 -18.89 -0.70 -13.85
CA THR A 512 -19.45 0.61 -13.46
C THR A 512 -19.73 0.66 -11.96
N ALA A 513 -20.38 -0.36 -11.41
CA ALA A 513 -20.74 -0.40 -10.00
C ALA A 513 -19.51 -0.49 -9.08
N ARG A 514 -18.45 -1.21 -9.51
CA ARG A 514 -17.15 -1.33 -8.82
C ARG A 514 -16.20 -0.15 -9.04
N ASN A 515 -16.53 0.76 -9.95
CA ASN A 515 -15.85 2.06 -10.13
C ASN A 515 -16.64 3.21 -9.48
N GLY A 516 -17.34 2.94 -8.38
CA GLY A 516 -18.09 3.94 -7.62
C GLY A 516 -19.36 4.44 -8.32
N GLY A 517 -19.88 3.67 -9.29
CA GLY A 517 -20.97 4.08 -10.17
C GLY A 517 -20.51 4.86 -11.42
N MET A 518 -19.20 5.05 -11.62
CA MET A 518 -18.67 5.73 -12.81
C MET A 518 -18.66 4.78 -14.02
N GLY A 519 -19.45 5.10 -15.04
CA GLY A 519 -19.30 4.53 -16.37
C GLY A 519 -17.99 5.00 -17.03
N ILE A 520 -17.63 4.41 -18.17
CA ILE A 520 -16.33 4.63 -18.82
C ILE A 520 -16.04 6.12 -19.13
N ASN A 521 -17.05 6.92 -19.51
CA ASN A 521 -16.88 8.36 -19.71
C ASN A 521 -16.53 9.10 -18.41
N ALA A 522 -17.16 8.74 -17.30
CA ALA A 522 -16.89 9.33 -15.99
C ALA A 522 -15.52 8.91 -15.47
N VAL A 523 -15.11 7.64 -15.65
CA VAL A 523 -13.74 7.19 -15.34
C VAL A 523 -12.71 7.92 -16.19
N ARG A 524 -12.97 8.17 -17.48
CA ARG A 524 -12.08 8.97 -18.34
C ARG A 524 -11.96 10.42 -17.84
N ALA A 525 -13.07 11.06 -17.48
CA ALA A 525 -13.08 12.42 -16.93
C ALA A 525 -12.35 12.50 -15.57
N ASP A 526 -12.56 11.53 -14.68
CA ASP A 526 -11.83 11.40 -13.41
C ASP A 526 -10.32 11.16 -13.62
N THR A 527 -9.95 10.38 -14.64
CA THR A 527 -8.53 10.16 -15.02
C THR A 527 -7.87 11.48 -15.42
N ASP A 528 -8.48 12.21 -16.34
CA ASP A 528 -8.00 13.50 -16.84
C ASP A 528 -7.96 14.58 -15.73
N ALA A 529 -8.99 14.67 -14.89
CA ALA A 529 -9.03 15.57 -13.74
C ALA A 529 -7.92 15.27 -12.71
N ARG A 530 -7.56 14.00 -12.52
CA ARG A 530 -6.48 13.61 -11.60
C ARG A 530 -5.09 13.82 -12.18
N THR A 531 -4.87 13.61 -13.48
CA THR A 531 -3.63 14.03 -14.15
C THR A 531 -3.39 15.53 -13.96
N LYS A 532 -4.44 16.36 -14.04
CA LYS A 532 -4.42 17.81 -13.81
C LYS A 532 -4.09 18.25 -12.37
N SER A 533 -4.06 17.33 -11.40
CA SER A 533 -3.77 17.66 -9.99
C SER A 533 -2.27 17.77 -9.66
N VAL A 534 -1.40 17.28 -10.55
CA VAL A 534 0.06 17.18 -10.35
C VAL A 534 0.76 18.52 -10.02
N PRO A 535 0.51 19.65 -10.74
CA PRO A 535 1.21 20.91 -10.50
C PRO A 535 0.91 21.53 -9.15
N ARG A 536 -0.30 21.30 -8.62
CA ARG A 536 -0.69 21.72 -7.27
C ARG A 536 0.21 21.08 -6.22
N ARG A 537 0.38 19.76 -6.31
CA ARG A 537 1.23 19.02 -5.37
C ARG A 537 2.69 19.44 -5.45
N LYS A 538 3.23 19.62 -6.66
CA LYS A 538 4.61 20.16 -6.85
C LYS A 538 4.81 21.47 -6.08
N ALA A 539 3.86 22.41 -6.21
CA ALA A 539 3.92 23.71 -5.55
C ALA A 539 3.73 23.65 -4.03
N ASP A 540 2.80 22.81 -3.54
CA ASP A 540 2.56 22.62 -2.11
C ASP A 540 3.79 22.01 -1.40
N ILE A 541 4.54 21.12 -2.06
CA ILE A 541 5.78 20.53 -1.52
C ILE A 541 6.95 21.52 -1.60
N GLU A 542 7.11 22.24 -2.71
CA GLU A 542 8.18 23.24 -2.83
C GLU A 542 8.01 24.39 -1.83
N LYS A 543 6.78 24.76 -1.47
CA LYS A 543 6.56 25.69 -0.35
C LYS A 543 7.28 25.22 0.92
N LEU A 544 7.18 23.93 1.27
CA LEU A 544 7.87 23.37 2.43
C LEU A 544 9.39 23.44 2.26
N ASN A 545 9.93 23.23 1.06
CA ASN A 545 11.37 23.39 0.79
C ASN A 545 11.85 24.85 0.99
N LEU A 546 11.02 25.82 0.60
CA LEU A 546 11.31 27.25 0.73
C LEU A 546 11.23 27.76 2.19
N ASP A 547 10.21 27.38 2.97
CA ASP A 547 9.97 27.94 4.31
C ASP A 547 10.05 26.97 5.51
N ARG A 548 9.99 25.64 5.28
CA ARG A 548 9.85 24.54 6.26
C ARG A 548 8.73 24.69 7.31
N THR A 549 7.86 25.68 7.17
CA THR A 549 6.79 25.98 8.13
C THR A 549 5.64 25.00 7.95
N GLY A 550 5.41 24.17 8.97
CA GLY A 550 4.46 23.06 8.90
C GLY A 550 5.02 21.82 8.19
N ASP A 551 6.34 21.77 7.90
CA ASP A 551 6.94 20.54 7.36
C ASP A 551 6.94 19.44 8.40
N VAL A 552 6.05 18.48 8.21
CA VAL A 552 5.85 17.34 9.11
C VAL A 552 7.11 16.47 9.26
N TYR A 553 8.10 16.58 8.38
CA TYR A 553 9.34 15.79 8.46
C TYR A 553 10.44 16.41 9.34
N VAL A 554 10.15 17.53 10.00
CA VAL A 554 11.07 18.16 10.98
C VAL A 554 10.59 17.85 12.40
N ARG A 555 11.49 17.43 13.29
CA ARG A 555 11.16 17.31 14.72
C ARG A 555 10.93 18.71 15.31
N THR A 556 9.79 18.90 15.97
CA THR A 556 9.48 20.16 16.69
C THR A 556 10.35 20.38 17.93
N THR A 557 11.04 19.34 18.40
CA THR A 557 11.97 19.36 19.53
C THR A 557 13.42 19.21 19.04
N GLY A 558 14.08 20.34 18.81
CA GLY A 558 15.48 20.38 18.36
C GLY A 558 15.87 21.72 17.74
N PRO A 559 17.08 21.84 17.17
CA PRO A 559 17.45 22.98 16.33
C PRO A 559 16.49 23.14 15.15
N ALA A 560 16.12 24.38 14.82
CA ALA A 560 15.23 24.66 13.70
C ALA A 560 15.89 24.29 12.36
N VAL A 561 15.17 23.58 11.50
CA VAL A 561 15.61 23.29 10.13
C VAL A 561 15.13 24.39 9.20
N ASN A 562 16.06 25.22 8.73
CA ASN A 562 15.76 26.29 7.78
C ASN A 562 15.36 25.75 6.41
N GLY A 563 14.40 26.42 5.77
CA GLY A 563 14.15 26.32 4.33
C GLY A 563 15.12 27.19 3.53
N LEU A 564 15.03 27.12 2.20
CA LEU A 564 15.90 27.91 1.31
C LEU A 564 15.78 29.43 1.55
N ILE A 565 14.58 29.94 1.84
CA ILE A 565 14.38 31.38 2.09
C ILE A 565 14.99 31.81 3.43
N PRO A 566 14.72 31.17 4.60
CA PRO A 566 15.44 31.49 5.83
C PRO A 566 16.97 31.33 5.72
N GLN A 567 17.47 30.34 4.96
CA GLN A 567 18.90 30.06 4.87
C GLN A 567 19.67 30.98 3.91
N TYR A 568 19.11 31.30 2.75
CA TYR A 568 19.80 32.02 1.66
C TYR A 568 19.10 33.31 1.22
N GLY A 569 17.89 33.58 1.71
CA GLY A 569 17.10 34.76 1.34
C GLY A 569 17.79 36.08 1.69
N ALA A 570 18.59 36.13 2.76
CA ALA A 570 19.33 37.32 3.18
C ALA A 570 20.31 37.87 2.11
N THR A 571 20.79 37.01 1.20
CA THR A 571 21.60 37.40 0.03
C THR A 571 20.74 37.65 -1.22
N THR A 572 19.45 37.98 -1.07
CA THR A 572 18.52 38.36 -2.14
C THR A 572 17.86 39.70 -1.78
N THR A 573 17.45 40.48 -2.78
CA THR A 573 16.78 41.79 -2.56
C THR A 573 15.50 41.74 -1.71
N ALA A 574 14.90 40.57 -1.53
CA ALA A 574 13.70 40.37 -0.70
C ALA A 574 13.98 39.70 0.65
N SER A 575 15.25 39.57 1.04
CA SER A 575 15.66 39.01 2.34
C SER A 575 15.00 37.64 2.63
N THR A 576 14.79 37.33 3.90
CA THR A 576 14.13 36.12 4.42
C THR A 576 12.58 36.22 4.46
N ASP A 577 11.96 37.06 3.62
CA ASP A 577 10.49 37.13 3.55
C ASP A 577 9.89 35.80 3.09
N THR A 578 9.00 35.21 3.89
CA THR A 578 8.25 33.98 3.56
C THR A 578 6.79 34.25 3.22
N SER A 579 6.43 35.50 2.87
CA SER A 579 5.08 35.84 2.41
C SER A 579 4.63 34.96 1.24
N LEU A 580 3.32 34.70 1.15
CA LEU A 580 2.74 33.92 0.05
C LEU A 580 3.10 34.48 -1.34
N ALA A 581 3.21 35.81 -1.45
CA ALA A 581 3.64 36.45 -2.68
C ALA A 581 5.12 36.18 -3.03
N ARG A 582 6.01 36.14 -2.03
CA ARG A 582 7.41 35.74 -2.22
C ARG A 582 7.54 34.25 -2.55
N LEU A 583 6.79 33.38 -1.89
CA LEU A 583 6.74 31.95 -2.21
C LEU A 583 6.28 31.72 -3.66
N ARG A 584 5.18 32.35 -4.10
CA ARG A 584 4.71 32.32 -5.50
C ARG A 584 5.77 32.82 -6.49
N ARG A 585 6.56 33.83 -6.12
CA ARG A 585 7.64 34.35 -6.97
C ARG A 585 8.77 33.35 -7.18
N GLU A 586 9.19 32.60 -6.16
CA GLU A 586 10.23 31.58 -6.34
C GLU A 586 9.67 30.36 -7.09
N VAL A 587 8.49 29.85 -6.72
CA VAL A 587 7.85 28.67 -7.35
C VAL A 587 7.47 28.90 -8.82
N PHE A 588 6.99 30.10 -9.19
CA PHE A 588 6.43 30.36 -10.54
C PHE A 588 7.13 31.48 -11.33
N ARG A 589 8.17 32.12 -10.78
CA ARG A 589 8.91 33.24 -11.41
C ARG A 589 8.01 34.42 -11.80
N ARG A 590 7.11 34.80 -10.90
CA ARG A 590 6.10 35.88 -11.05
C ARG A 590 6.39 37.11 -10.19
N PRO A 591 5.96 38.32 -10.59
CA PRO A 591 5.78 39.44 -9.66
C PRO A 591 4.75 39.13 -8.56
N ILE A 592 4.79 39.94 -7.51
CA ILE A 592 3.87 39.88 -6.36
C ILE A 592 2.43 40.22 -6.83
N ASP A 593 1.49 39.28 -6.66
CA ASP A 593 0.05 39.48 -6.88
C ASP A 593 -0.74 39.56 -5.55
N LEU A 594 -1.96 40.14 -5.61
CA LEU A 594 -2.78 40.51 -4.43
C LEU A 594 -4.14 39.80 -4.37
N GLY A 595 -4.34 38.73 -5.13
CA GLY A 595 -5.64 38.06 -5.25
C GLY A 595 -6.05 37.20 -4.03
N GLY A 596 -7.36 37.03 -3.83
CA GLY A 596 -7.96 36.28 -2.70
C GLY A 596 -7.83 34.76 -2.81
N ALA A 597 -7.92 34.07 -1.66
CA ALA A 597 -7.51 32.68 -1.50
C ALA A 597 -8.60 31.62 -1.79
N ASP A 598 -8.15 30.42 -2.20
CA ASP A 598 -8.88 29.16 -2.03
C ASP A 598 -8.27 28.29 -0.91
N MET A 599 -8.79 27.06 -0.73
CA MET A 599 -8.40 26.11 0.33
C MET A 599 -7.02 25.45 0.15
N SER A 600 -6.21 25.81 -0.85
CA SER A 600 -4.81 25.37 -0.98
C SER A 600 -3.87 26.29 -0.18
N VAL A 601 -2.69 25.77 0.23
CA VAL A 601 -1.72 26.59 0.97
C VAL A 601 -1.17 27.73 0.10
N MET A 602 -1.21 27.58 -1.23
CA MET A 602 -0.84 28.61 -2.19
C MET A 602 -2.01 29.53 -2.62
N GLY A 603 -3.18 29.40 -1.98
CA GLY A 603 -4.33 30.29 -2.14
C GLY A 603 -4.95 30.29 -3.54
N GLY A 604 -4.91 29.17 -4.24
CA GLY A 604 -5.69 28.94 -5.46
C GLY A 604 -5.17 29.70 -6.67
N MET A 605 -3.84 29.85 -6.81
CA MET A 605 -3.23 30.64 -7.90
C MET A 605 -2.09 29.91 -8.62
N LEU A 606 -2.39 28.70 -9.09
CA LEU A 606 -1.46 27.84 -9.82
C LEU A 606 -1.63 28.03 -11.33
N VAL A 607 -0.55 28.30 -12.08
CA VAL A 607 -0.58 28.13 -13.54
C VAL A 607 0.37 27.03 -13.92
N ASP A 608 -0.25 26.03 -14.53
CA ASP A 608 0.43 24.89 -15.11
C ASP A 608 0.93 25.19 -16.55
N ARG A 609 1.81 24.31 -17.03
CA ARG A 609 2.46 24.31 -18.35
C ARG A 609 2.43 22.91 -19.00
N GLU A 610 1.77 21.92 -18.41
CA GLU A 610 1.59 20.56 -18.93
C GLU A 610 0.42 20.56 -19.94
N ILE A 611 0.50 19.71 -20.98
CA ILE A 611 -0.57 19.57 -21.98
C ILE A 611 -1.38 18.33 -21.63
N TYR A 612 -2.48 18.55 -20.92
CA TYR A 612 -3.39 17.48 -20.52
C TYR A 612 -4.28 17.03 -21.67
N GLY A 613 -4.34 15.71 -21.89
CA GLY A 613 -5.23 15.08 -22.87
C GLY A 613 -4.59 13.96 -23.69
N PHE A 614 -3.25 13.90 -23.76
CA PHE A 614 -2.56 12.75 -24.35
C PHE A 614 -2.77 11.50 -23.48
N ASN A 615 -3.13 10.39 -24.13
CA ASN A 615 -3.15 9.03 -23.58
C ASN A 615 -3.94 8.75 -22.27
N THR A 616 -4.79 9.69 -21.82
CA THR A 616 -5.76 9.43 -20.74
C THR A 616 -6.78 8.36 -21.11
N THR A 617 -7.06 8.14 -22.41
CA THR A 617 -7.97 7.10 -22.91
C THR A 617 -7.47 5.66 -22.64
N PRO A 618 -6.25 5.24 -23.07
CA PRO A 618 -5.67 3.97 -22.66
C PRO A 618 -5.64 3.75 -21.14
N VAL A 619 -5.22 4.76 -20.37
CA VAL A 619 -5.20 4.67 -18.90
C VAL A 619 -6.62 4.48 -18.36
N ALA A 620 -7.62 5.21 -18.86
CA ALA A 620 -9.01 5.04 -18.44
C ALA A 620 -9.57 3.64 -18.77
N LEU A 621 -9.18 3.01 -19.88
CA LEU A 621 -9.53 1.61 -20.17
C LEU A 621 -8.88 0.66 -19.16
N TYR A 622 -7.57 0.82 -18.89
CA TYR A 622 -6.88 0.04 -17.87
C TYR A 622 -7.52 0.17 -16.49
N ARG A 623 -7.87 1.38 -16.09
CA ARG A 623 -8.58 1.63 -14.84
C ARG A 623 -9.96 0.97 -14.82
N TYR A 624 -10.75 1.19 -15.88
CA TYR A 624 -12.13 0.74 -15.94
C TYR A 624 -12.23 -0.78 -15.85
N PHE A 625 -11.37 -1.50 -16.57
CA PHE A 625 -11.32 -2.96 -16.52
C PHE A 625 -10.50 -3.48 -15.34
N LEU A 626 -9.23 -3.10 -15.20
CA LEU A 626 -8.33 -3.82 -14.30
C LEU A 626 -8.43 -3.38 -12.83
N GLU A 627 -8.88 -2.16 -12.48
CA GLU A 627 -9.11 -1.83 -11.06
C GLU A 627 -10.25 -2.68 -10.46
N PRO A 628 -11.42 -2.86 -11.13
CA PRO A 628 -12.41 -3.87 -10.72
C PRO A 628 -11.93 -5.32 -10.74
N LEU A 629 -10.73 -5.59 -11.25
CA LEU A 629 -10.02 -6.87 -11.20
C LEU A 629 -8.75 -6.80 -10.31
N GLY A 630 -8.64 -5.83 -9.38
CA GLY A 630 -7.59 -5.80 -8.35
C GLY A 630 -6.25 -5.17 -8.76
N VAL A 631 -6.04 -4.85 -10.03
CA VAL A 631 -4.84 -4.16 -10.49
C VAL A 631 -4.94 -2.67 -10.14
N SER A 632 -4.09 -2.22 -9.22
CA SER A 632 -4.02 -0.81 -8.82
C SER A 632 -3.25 0.03 -9.85
N VAL A 633 -3.95 0.47 -10.90
CA VAL A 633 -3.39 1.26 -12.03
C VAL A 633 -2.80 2.61 -11.58
N ASP A 634 -3.28 3.17 -10.47
CA ASP A 634 -2.71 4.36 -9.83
C ASP A 634 -1.30 4.13 -9.25
N LYS A 635 -0.98 2.90 -8.83
CA LYS A 635 0.35 2.47 -8.35
C LYS A 635 1.34 2.14 -9.49
N TRP A 636 1.02 2.50 -10.73
CA TRP A 636 1.94 2.45 -11.87
C TRP A 636 2.90 3.65 -11.90
N SER A 637 2.59 4.74 -11.20
CA SER A 637 3.55 5.81 -10.93
C SER A 637 4.73 5.31 -10.07
N MET A 638 5.86 6.04 -10.11
CA MET A 638 7.00 5.87 -9.20
C MET A 638 6.74 6.49 -7.81
N GLY A 639 5.48 6.66 -7.40
CA GLY A 639 5.09 7.32 -6.15
C GLY A 639 4.56 6.34 -5.11
N VAL A 640 5.36 6.08 -4.07
CA VAL A 640 4.96 5.17 -2.97
C VAL A 640 3.91 5.74 -2.02
N ARG A 641 3.63 7.04 -2.02
CA ARG A 641 2.64 7.58 -1.10
C ARG A 641 1.22 7.08 -1.37
N GLY A 642 0.89 6.62 -2.58
CA GLY A 642 -0.48 6.35 -3.04
C GLY A 642 -1.38 7.59 -3.13
N ARG A 643 -1.08 8.63 -2.34
CA ARG A 643 -1.69 9.97 -2.33
C ARG A 643 -1.63 10.70 -3.64
N SER A 644 -0.77 10.28 -4.59
CA SER A 644 -0.77 10.91 -5.90
C SER A 644 -2.14 10.69 -6.53
N ARG A 645 -2.62 9.43 -6.62
CA ARG A 645 -3.82 9.02 -7.40
C ARG A 645 -3.91 9.69 -8.78
N ALA A 646 -2.77 10.20 -9.25
CA ALA A 646 -2.63 11.14 -10.32
C ALA A 646 -1.93 10.39 -11.42
N TYR A 647 -2.62 10.27 -12.55
CA TYR A 647 -2.09 9.63 -13.74
C TYR A 647 -1.16 10.63 -14.45
N GLY A 648 -0.18 11.15 -13.70
CA GLY A 648 0.82 12.10 -14.17
C GLY A 648 1.78 11.49 -15.18
N PHE A 649 1.90 10.16 -15.20
CA PHE A 649 2.59 9.39 -16.25
C PHE A 649 1.72 9.17 -17.51
N ALA A 650 0.46 9.63 -17.53
CA ALA A 650 -0.43 9.37 -18.66
C ALA A 650 0.07 10.03 -19.94
N ASP A 651 0.65 11.22 -19.86
CA ASP A 651 1.25 11.94 -21.00
C ASP A 651 2.31 11.11 -21.73
N VAL A 652 3.16 10.38 -21.00
CA VAL A 652 4.23 9.52 -21.52
C VAL A 652 3.81 8.06 -21.74
N PHE A 653 2.54 7.71 -21.54
CA PHE A 653 2.08 6.30 -21.51
C PHE A 653 2.27 5.54 -22.83
N ASP A 654 2.41 6.21 -23.98
CA ASP A 654 2.79 5.55 -25.25
C ASP A 654 4.14 4.80 -25.14
N ARG A 655 5.07 5.28 -24.31
CA ARG A 655 6.36 4.62 -24.03
C ARG A 655 6.22 3.29 -23.27
N TYR A 656 5.05 3.00 -22.71
CA TYR A 656 4.78 1.79 -21.92
C TYR A 656 4.28 0.64 -22.80
N LYS A 657 3.63 0.94 -23.93
CA LYS A 657 3.00 -0.05 -24.81
C LYS A 657 3.93 -1.18 -25.24
N THR A 658 5.12 -0.86 -25.76
CA THR A 658 6.09 -1.88 -26.22
C THR A 658 6.61 -2.77 -25.09
N ALA A 659 6.83 -2.21 -23.89
CA ALA A 659 7.26 -3.01 -22.74
C ALA A 659 6.14 -3.95 -22.27
N PHE A 660 4.89 -3.48 -22.27
CA PHE A 660 3.71 -4.25 -21.89
C PHE A 660 3.45 -5.37 -22.89
N GLU A 661 3.46 -5.07 -24.20
CA GLU A 661 3.27 -6.04 -25.28
C GLU A 661 4.32 -7.17 -25.17
N ASN A 662 5.60 -6.83 -25.15
CA ASN A 662 6.68 -7.81 -25.05
C ASN A 662 6.58 -8.71 -23.81
N ALA A 663 6.24 -8.15 -22.64
CA ALA A 663 6.13 -8.93 -21.40
C ALA A 663 4.87 -9.80 -21.35
N LEU A 664 3.72 -9.27 -21.81
CA LEU A 664 2.46 -9.97 -21.84
C LEU A 664 2.48 -11.10 -22.87
N GLU A 665 3.02 -10.88 -24.07
CA GLU A 665 3.17 -11.93 -25.08
C GLU A 665 4.14 -13.02 -24.63
N ALA A 666 5.29 -12.66 -24.03
CA ALA A 666 6.23 -13.64 -23.48
C ALA A 666 5.58 -14.48 -22.36
N SER A 667 4.82 -13.83 -21.47
CA SER A 667 4.06 -14.50 -20.39
C SER A 667 2.95 -15.40 -20.94
N LEU A 668 2.17 -14.96 -21.92
CA LEU A 668 1.12 -15.75 -22.57
C LEU A 668 1.69 -16.90 -23.43
N THR A 669 2.92 -16.77 -23.93
CA THR A 669 3.62 -17.86 -24.64
C THR A 669 4.17 -18.91 -23.68
N ALA A 670 4.75 -18.48 -22.55
CA ALA A 670 5.27 -19.39 -21.53
C ALA A 670 4.16 -20.09 -20.74
N GLU A 671 3.06 -19.38 -20.46
CA GLU A 671 1.91 -19.86 -19.69
C GLU A 671 0.60 -19.46 -20.39
N PRO A 672 0.15 -20.29 -21.36
CA PRO A 672 -1.01 -19.98 -22.20
C PRO A 672 -2.34 -19.88 -21.44
N VAL A 673 -3.24 -19.04 -21.94
CA VAL A 673 -4.67 -19.05 -21.57
C VAL A 673 -5.42 -19.96 -22.53
N ALA A 674 -6.35 -20.78 -22.03
CA ALA A 674 -7.11 -21.70 -22.86
C ALA A 674 -7.83 -20.97 -24.01
N GLY A 675 -7.63 -21.44 -25.25
CA GLY A 675 -8.20 -20.83 -26.46
C GLY A 675 -7.43 -19.61 -27.00
N LEU A 676 -6.35 -19.15 -26.36
CA LEU A 676 -5.52 -18.04 -26.83
C LEU A 676 -4.10 -18.53 -27.16
N VAL A 677 -3.70 -18.40 -28.43
CA VAL A 677 -2.37 -18.77 -28.94
C VAL A 677 -1.79 -17.65 -29.80
N ALA A 678 -0.46 -17.67 -30.01
CA ALA A 678 0.20 -16.74 -30.90
C ALA A 678 -0.18 -16.99 -32.38
N PRO A 679 -0.30 -15.95 -33.23
CA PRO A 679 -0.12 -14.54 -32.93
C PRO A 679 -1.28 -13.94 -32.12
N PHE A 680 -0.97 -13.19 -31.07
CA PHE A 680 -1.96 -12.54 -30.20
C PHE A 680 -2.52 -11.27 -30.87
N ASP A 681 -3.23 -11.42 -31.99
CA ASP A 681 -3.92 -10.33 -32.66
C ASP A 681 -5.30 -10.04 -32.04
N CYS A 682 -5.95 -8.95 -32.45
CA CYS A 682 -7.26 -8.59 -31.90
C CYS A 682 -8.36 -9.62 -32.22
N SER A 683 -8.26 -10.40 -33.29
CA SER A 683 -9.24 -11.43 -33.62
C SER A 683 -9.17 -12.64 -32.67
N ALA A 684 -7.97 -12.97 -32.18
CA ALA A 684 -7.77 -13.97 -31.12
C ALA A 684 -8.03 -13.41 -29.72
N LEU A 685 -7.66 -12.14 -29.46
CA LEU A 685 -7.79 -11.52 -28.14
C LEU A 685 -9.23 -11.23 -27.72
N ILE A 686 -10.11 -10.79 -28.60
CA ILE A 686 -11.49 -10.44 -28.22
C ILE A 686 -12.30 -11.67 -27.73
N PRO A 687 -12.26 -12.85 -28.38
CA PRO A 687 -12.82 -14.08 -27.82
C PRO A 687 -12.24 -14.45 -26.44
N ALA A 688 -10.92 -14.31 -26.25
CA ALA A 688 -10.27 -14.59 -24.98
C ALA A 688 -10.69 -13.59 -23.87
N VAL A 689 -10.85 -12.31 -24.21
CA VAL A 689 -11.43 -11.29 -23.32
C VAL A 689 -12.87 -11.66 -22.95
N ASN A 690 -13.71 -12.02 -23.92
CA ASN A 690 -15.09 -12.44 -23.65
C ASN A 690 -15.15 -13.66 -22.73
N ALA A 691 -14.34 -14.69 -22.97
CA ALA A 691 -14.26 -15.87 -22.10
C ALA A 691 -13.81 -15.51 -20.68
N THR A 692 -12.81 -14.63 -20.56
CA THR A 692 -12.32 -14.09 -19.28
C THR A 692 -13.44 -13.35 -18.54
N LEU A 693 -14.17 -12.45 -19.20
CA LEU A 693 -15.17 -11.60 -18.58
C LEU A 693 -16.52 -12.31 -18.34
N ALA A 694 -16.87 -13.32 -19.13
CA ALA A 694 -18.05 -14.16 -18.91
C ALA A 694 -17.94 -15.04 -17.66
N SER A 695 -16.71 -15.26 -17.16
CA SER A 695 -16.44 -16.01 -15.94
C SER A 695 -16.66 -15.21 -14.65
N LEU A 696 -16.95 -13.90 -14.75
CA LEU A 696 -17.13 -13.03 -13.60
C LEU A 696 -18.41 -13.39 -12.80
N PRO A 697 -18.33 -13.49 -11.46
CA PRO A 697 -19.50 -13.75 -10.64
C PRO A 697 -20.45 -12.55 -10.62
N SER A 698 -21.75 -12.82 -10.42
CA SER A 698 -22.75 -11.79 -10.17
C SER A 698 -22.30 -10.81 -9.07
N ALA A 699 -22.65 -9.53 -9.21
CA ALA A 699 -22.45 -8.55 -8.13
C ALA A 699 -23.06 -8.98 -6.79
N THR A 700 -24.10 -9.83 -6.81
CA THR A 700 -24.80 -10.39 -5.63
C THR A 700 -24.26 -11.72 -5.11
N ALA A 701 -23.31 -12.37 -5.80
CA ALA A 701 -22.76 -13.68 -5.40
C ALA A 701 -22.14 -13.66 -3.98
N VAL A 702 -22.09 -14.81 -3.31
CA VAL A 702 -21.44 -14.95 -2.00
C VAL A 702 -19.93 -14.72 -2.16
N PRO A 703 -19.33 -13.69 -1.54
CA PRO A 703 -17.95 -13.34 -1.82
C PRO A 703 -16.96 -14.31 -1.17
N THR A 704 -15.86 -14.53 -1.88
CA THR A 704 -14.73 -15.37 -1.49
C THR A 704 -13.60 -14.54 -0.88
N TYR A 705 -12.59 -15.20 -0.32
CA TYR A 705 -11.38 -14.54 0.17
C TYR A 705 -10.67 -13.70 -0.91
N THR A 706 -10.65 -14.16 -2.17
CA THR A 706 -10.01 -13.42 -3.27
C THR A 706 -10.79 -12.16 -3.70
N ASP A 707 -12.11 -12.10 -3.52
CA ASP A 707 -12.88 -10.85 -3.70
C ASP A 707 -12.40 -9.77 -2.74
N VAL A 708 -12.14 -10.15 -1.49
CA VAL A 708 -11.75 -9.23 -0.43
C VAL A 708 -10.31 -8.78 -0.64
N GLN A 709 -9.41 -9.71 -0.93
CA GLN A 709 -8.03 -9.42 -1.39
C GLN A 709 -8.02 -8.42 -2.54
N ARG A 710 -8.78 -8.65 -3.62
CA ARG A 710 -8.91 -7.73 -4.76
C ARG A 710 -9.27 -6.31 -4.33
N ILE A 711 -10.25 -6.17 -3.43
CA ILE A 711 -10.71 -4.86 -2.93
C ILE A 711 -9.59 -4.16 -2.16
N PHE A 712 -8.82 -4.89 -1.36
CA PHE A 712 -7.66 -4.33 -0.66
C PHE A 712 -6.51 -3.95 -1.61
N ASN A 713 -6.24 -4.74 -2.64
CA ASN A 713 -5.24 -4.44 -3.67
C ASN A 713 -5.55 -3.12 -4.40
N LYS A 714 -6.84 -2.89 -4.75
CA LYS A 714 -7.35 -1.63 -5.34
C LYS A 714 -7.36 -0.45 -4.35
N GLY A 715 -7.65 -0.69 -3.08
CA GLY A 715 -8.17 0.35 -2.16
C GLY A 715 -7.17 1.38 -1.60
N CYS A 716 -5.85 1.22 -1.79
CA CYS A 716 -4.80 1.98 -1.07
C CYS A 716 -4.95 1.91 0.47
N VAL A 717 -5.44 0.79 1.01
CA VAL A 717 -5.61 0.64 2.48
C VAL A 717 -4.25 0.55 3.19
N GLU A 718 -3.22 0.11 2.47
CA GLU A 718 -1.78 0.22 2.78
C GLU A 718 -1.38 1.60 3.31
N CYS A 719 -1.98 2.64 2.72
CA CYS A 719 -1.59 4.03 2.83
C CYS A 719 -2.02 4.68 4.18
N HIS A 720 -2.82 3.96 4.99
CA HIS A 720 -3.47 4.44 6.23
C HIS A 720 -3.23 3.51 7.43
N GLY A 721 -1.97 3.18 7.71
CA GLY A 721 -1.60 2.39 8.89
C GLY A 721 -1.85 0.89 8.78
N GLY A 722 -2.21 0.41 7.57
CA GLY A 722 -2.11 -1.00 7.20
C GLY A 722 -3.30 -1.86 7.61
N LEU A 723 -3.79 -2.67 6.67
CA LEU A 723 -3.56 -4.10 6.82
C LEU A 723 -2.18 -4.28 6.20
N ASP A 724 -1.09 -4.35 6.98
CA ASP A 724 0.25 -4.53 6.39
C ASP A 724 0.22 -5.83 5.58
N TYR A 725 0.50 -5.86 4.27
CA TYR A 725 -0.57 -6.05 3.25
C TYR A 725 -0.08 -6.11 1.78
N PRO A 726 1.16 -5.67 1.44
CA PRO A 726 1.77 -5.96 0.13
C PRO A 726 3.32 -6.16 0.16
N PRO A 727 3.96 -6.75 -0.86
CA PRO A 727 3.76 -8.18 -1.11
C PRO A 727 4.59 -9.16 -0.22
N TYR A 728 4.28 -9.43 1.06
CA TYR A 728 3.13 -9.08 1.89
C TYR A 728 3.36 -9.44 3.40
N ALA A 729 2.88 -8.69 4.42
CA ALA A 729 2.87 -9.15 5.85
C ALA A 729 2.14 -8.31 6.95
N ASN A 730 1.04 -8.86 7.49
CA ASN A 730 0.58 -8.95 8.90
C ASN A 730 -0.04 -7.77 9.71
N TYR A 731 -1.37 -7.85 9.90
CA TYR A 731 -2.06 -7.53 11.18
C TYR A 731 -1.73 -8.61 12.24
N GLY A 732 -0.44 -8.76 12.60
CA GLY A 732 0.05 -10.01 13.23
C GLY A 732 0.00 -11.20 12.27
N THR A 733 0.59 -12.34 12.62
CA THR A 733 0.87 -13.49 11.71
C THR A 733 -0.35 -14.27 11.21
N PHE A 734 -1.55 -13.69 11.23
CA PHE A 734 -2.81 -14.43 11.09
C PHE A 734 -3.77 -13.89 10.02
N LEU A 735 -3.79 -12.59 9.70
CA LEU A 735 -4.54 -12.07 8.55
C LEU A 735 -3.58 -11.74 7.41
N ASN A 736 -3.39 -12.74 6.57
CA ASN A 736 -2.70 -12.66 5.29
C ASN A 736 -3.73 -12.56 4.16
N LEU A 737 -3.56 -11.60 3.24
CA LEU A 737 -4.40 -11.37 2.04
C LEU A 737 -3.58 -11.48 0.72
N ALA A 738 -2.67 -12.46 0.57
CA ALA A 738 -1.68 -12.50 -0.53
C ALA A 738 -2.16 -13.07 -1.87
N GLU A 739 -1.81 -12.41 -2.97
CA GLU A 739 -1.81 -13.02 -4.31
C GLU A 739 -0.83 -14.21 -4.35
N ASN A 740 0.37 -14.07 -3.75
CA ASN A 740 1.45 -15.06 -3.81
C ASN A 740 1.38 -16.14 -2.72
N GLN A 741 0.21 -16.76 -2.50
CA GLN A 741 0.16 -18.02 -1.75
C GLN A 741 0.82 -19.15 -2.57
N SER A 742 2.08 -19.40 -2.25
CA SER A 742 3.03 -20.24 -3.01
C SER A 742 3.19 -21.64 -2.42
N THR A 743 2.32 -22.04 -1.50
CA THR A 743 2.24 -23.41 -0.96
C THR A 743 1.53 -24.34 -1.96
N PRO A 744 2.19 -25.38 -2.49
CA PRO A 744 1.54 -26.34 -3.37
C PRO A 744 0.33 -26.99 -2.69
N GLY A 745 -0.82 -27.01 -3.37
CA GLY A 745 -2.05 -27.65 -2.90
C GLY A 745 -3.01 -26.76 -2.10
N VAL A 746 -2.70 -25.48 -1.85
CA VAL A 746 -3.65 -24.52 -1.25
C VAL A 746 -4.27 -23.65 -2.34
N SER A 747 -5.58 -23.73 -2.53
CA SER A 747 -6.30 -22.81 -3.43
C SER A 747 -6.62 -21.50 -2.70
N PRO A 748 -6.21 -20.33 -3.22
CA PRO A 748 -6.60 -19.03 -2.65
C PRO A 748 -8.13 -18.82 -2.64
N LEU A 749 -8.84 -19.48 -3.55
CA LEU A 749 -10.30 -19.43 -3.65
C LEU A 749 -11.01 -20.13 -2.48
N THR A 750 -10.35 -21.08 -1.82
CA THR A 750 -10.93 -21.88 -0.72
C THR A 750 -10.33 -21.55 0.66
N GLN A 751 -9.46 -20.53 0.77
CA GLN A 751 -8.89 -20.06 2.04
C GLN A 751 -9.98 -19.81 3.11
N PRO A 752 -9.93 -20.48 4.27
CA PRO A 752 -10.95 -20.31 5.31
C PRO A 752 -11.06 -18.89 5.83
N HIS A 753 -12.29 -18.45 6.12
CA HIS A 753 -12.56 -17.20 6.84
C HIS A 753 -11.81 -17.10 8.18
N GLY A 754 -11.38 -18.23 8.76
CA GLY A 754 -10.57 -18.33 9.99
C GLY A 754 -9.36 -17.39 10.05
N ILE A 755 -8.74 -17.11 8.90
CA ILE A 755 -7.60 -16.16 8.76
C ILE A 755 -8.04 -14.70 8.99
N ALA A 756 -9.29 -14.37 8.68
CA ALA A 756 -9.86 -13.03 8.83
C ALA A 756 -10.67 -12.80 10.11
N VAL A 757 -11.06 -13.86 10.83
CA VAL A 757 -11.89 -13.81 12.07
C VAL A 757 -11.42 -12.76 13.07
N ILE A 758 -10.11 -12.54 13.20
CA ILE A 758 -9.53 -11.60 14.18
C ILE A 758 -9.99 -10.15 13.93
N TYR A 759 -10.38 -9.78 12.70
CA TYR A 759 -10.77 -8.41 12.33
C TYR A 759 -12.11 -8.29 11.58
N ALA A 760 -12.59 -9.41 11.04
CA ALA A 760 -13.77 -9.51 10.18
C ALA A 760 -14.92 -10.31 10.83
N SER A 761 -14.89 -10.56 12.14
CA SER A 761 -15.92 -11.38 12.82
C SER A 761 -17.33 -10.78 12.83
N SER A 762 -17.46 -9.47 12.67
CA SER A 762 -18.76 -8.79 12.65
C SER A 762 -18.74 -7.49 11.86
N LEU A 763 -19.92 -6.97 11.53
CA LEU A 763 -20.09 -5.63 10.94
C LEU A 763 -19.78 -4.49 11.92
N ALA A 764 -19.49 -4.81 13.19
CA ALA A 764 -18.91 -3.90 14.16
C ALA A 764 -17.39 -4.09 14.30
N GLY A 765 -16.77 -4.97 13.50
CA GLY A 765 -15.32 -5.22 13.52
C GLY A 765 -14.51 -4.00 13.01
N PRO A 766 -13.27 -3.82 13.49
CA PRO A 766 -12.42 -2.68 13.12
C PRO A 766 -12.10 -2.63 11.62
N LEU A 767 -12.14 -3.78 10.93
CA LEU A 767 -11.99 -3.85 9.48
C LEU A 767 -13.16 -3.17 8.76
N TYR A 768 -14.40 -3.54 9.12
CA TYR A 768 -15.61 -3.06 8.43
C TYR A 768 -15.87 -1.58 8.70
N ASP A 769 -15.67 -1.12 9.94
CA ASP A 769 -15.73 0.31 10.25
C ASP A 769 -14.69 1.11 9.44
N ARG A 770 -13.41 0.70 9.46
CA ARG A 770 -12.33 1.43 8.74
C ARG A 770 -12.56 1.55 7.23
N ILE A 771 -13.19 0.57 6.58
CA ILE A 771 -13.49 0.62 5.14
C ILE A 771 -14.80 1.36 4.79
N THR A 772 -15.74 1.47 5.72
CA THR A 772 -17.07 2.07 5.48
C THR A 772 -17.20 3.51 5.99
N ARG A 773 -16.30 3.92 6.89
CA ARG A 773 -16.28 5.27 7.47
C ARG A 773 -16.15 6.35 6.38
N THR A 774 -17.09 7.28 6.37
CA THR A 774 -17.20 8.35 5.35
C THR A 774 -16.52 9.65 5.75
N GLY A 775 -16.01 9.77 6.99
CA GLY A 775 -15.30 10.93 7.49
C GLY A 775 -14.12 10.53 8.38
N GLU A 776 -12.97 11.16 8.15
CA GLU A 776 -11.82 11.14 9.04
C GLU A 776 -11.42 12.58 9.37
N ASP A 777 -11.23 12.91 10.64
CA ASP A 777 -10.68 14.18 11.09
C ASP A 777 -9.14 14.20 10.88
N CYS A 778 -8.67 14.12 9.62
CA CYS A 778 -7.24 14.23 9.33
C CYS A 778 -6.79 15.70 9.42
N PRO A 779 -5.89 16.08 10.34
CA PRO A 779 -5.54 17.50 10.53
C PRO A 779 -4.74 18.14 9.39
N PHE A 780 -4.34 17.35 8.37
CA PHE A 780 -3.35 17.76 7.34
C PHE A 780 -3.69 17.29 5.91
N GLY A 781 -4.94 16.90 5.63
CA GLY A 781 -5.46 16.68 4.27
C GLY A 781 -4.55 15.96 3.25
N MET A 782 -4.47 14.62 3.30
CA MET A 782 -5.17 13.77 2.30
C MET A 782 -4.76 12.28 2.31
N MET A 783 -5.69 11.32 2.51
CA MET A 783 -6.18 10.41 1.44
C MET A 783 -7.52 9.63 1.68
N PRO A 784 -7.64 8.67 2.59
CA PRO A 784 -8.65 8.90 3.61
C PRO A 784 -8.41 10.29 4.21
N CYS A 785 -9.40 11.15 3.96
CA CYS A 785 -9.30 12.52 3.39
C CYS A 785 -8.97 12.65 1.86
N GLY A 786 -9.95 12.55 0.94
CA GLY A 786 -9.77 13.06 -0.46
C GLY A 786 -9.40 12.08 -1.59
N GLY A 787 -9.28 10.78 -1.33
CA GLY A 787 -9.42 9.72 -2.32
C GLY A 787 -10.88 9.24 -2.38
N PRO A 788 -11.37 8.71 -3.51
CA PRO A 788 -12.69 8.08 -3.54
C PRO A 788 -12.80 6.98 -2.46
N PRO A 789 -13.94 6.90 -1.75
CA PRO A 789 -14.24 5.76 -0.89
C PRO A 789 -14.33 4.48 -1.73
N LEU A 790 -14.31 3.32 -1.06
CA LEU A 790 -14.66 2.06 -1.72
C LEU A 790 -16.04 2.19 -2.38
N SER A 791 -16.23 1.50 -3.51
CA SER A 791 -17.54 1.53 -4.15
C SER A 791 -18.58 0.88 -3.24
N LYS A 792 -19.86 1.27 -3.39
CA LYS A 792 -20.96 0.64 -2.63
C LYS A 792 -20.99 -0.88 -2.82
N VAL A 793 -20.60 -1.36 -4.01
CA VAL A 793 -20.51 -2.80 -4.30
C VAL A 793 -19.34 -3.45 -3.58
N ASP A 794 -18.16 -2.82 -3.52
CA ASP A 794 -17.01 -3.37 -2.78
C ASP A 794 -17.29 -3.40 -1.26
N VAL A 795 -17.92 -2.35 -0.72
CA VAL A 795 -18.41 -2.32 0.67
C VAL A 795 -19.41 -3.45 0.93
N GLU A 796 -20.42 -3.60 0.06
CA GLU A 796 -21.44 -4.65 0.16
C GLU A 796 -20.86 -6.05 -0.06
N THR A 797 -19.76 -6.18 -0.79
CA THR A 797 -19.00 -7.43 -0.97
C THR A 797 -18.32 -7.79 0.36
N ILE A 798 -17.60 -6.86 1.00
CA ILE A 798 -17.00 -7.15 2.31
C ILE A 798 -18.09 -7.37 3.38
N ARG A 799 -19.23 -6.67 3.30
CA ARG A 799 -20.39 -6.91 4.19
C ARG A 799 -20.87 -8.36 4.08
N ARG A 800 -21.11 -8.86 2.87
CA ARG A 800 -21.59 -10.24 2.64
C ARG A 800 -20.54 -11.29 3.02
N TRP A 801 -19.26 -11.03 2.80
CA TRP A 801 -18.18 -11.89 3.29
C TRP A 801 -18.13 -11.99 4.82
N ILE A 802 -18.42 -10.89 5.54
CA ILE A 802 -18.49 -10.86 7.01
C ILE A 802 -19.79 -11.51 7.54
N VAL A 803 -20.90 -11.40 6.81
CA VAL A 803 -22.18 -11.95 7.25
C VAL A 803 -22.33 -13.43 6.91
N GLY A 804 -21.78 -13.89 5.78
CA GLY A 804 -22.03 -15.21 5.21
C GLY A 804 -23.42 -15.36 4.59
N ALA A 805 -23.75 -16.56 4.14
CA ALA A 805 -25.07 -16.97 3.68
C ALA A 805 -25.68 -18.02 4.61
N ASN A 806 -26.98 -18.30 4.44
CA ASN A 806 -27.73 -19.18 5.33
C ASN A 806 -28.36 -20.38 4.58
N PRO A 807 -27.56 -21.36 4.10
CA PRO A 807 -28.10 -22.56 3.46
C PRO A 807 -28.70 -23.52 4.50
N SER A 808 -29.56 -24.44 4.06
CA SER A 808 -30.19 -25.40 4.97
C SER A 808 -30.75 -26.63 4.28
N THR A 809 -30.99 -27.71 5.04
CA THR A 809 -31.84 -28.85 4.63
C THR A 809 -32.90 -29.14 5.70
N TRP A 810 -34.15 -29.32 5.25
CA TRP A 810 -35.36 -29.41 6.06
C TRP A 810 -36.23 -30.57 5.58
N GLY A 811 -36.97 -31.19 6.50
CA GLY A 811 -38.03 -32.14 6.16
C GLY A 811 -37.51 -33.42 5.52
N ASP A 812 -38.24 -33.89 4.52
CA ASP A 812 -37.78 -34.90 3.57
C ASP A 812 -36.85 -34.19 2.55
N PRO A 813 -35.50 -34.35 2.60
CA PRO A 813 -34.53 -33.31 2.31
C PRO A 813 -34.85 -32.28 1.20
N HIS A 814 -35.49 -31.17 1.61
CA HIS A 814 -35.58 -29.94 0.84
C HIS A 814 -34.32 -29.11 1.10
N LEU A 815 -33.52 -28.90 0.07
CA LEU A 815 -32.24 -28.20 0.16
C LEU A 815 -32.42 -26.74 -0.26
N THR A 816 -31.83 -25.81 0.49
CA THR A 816 -31.65 -24.41 0.11
C THR A 816 -30.17 -24.08 -0.01
N THR A 817 -29.72 -23.73 -1.22
CA THR A 817 -28.32 -23.46 -1.53
C THR A 817 -27.78 -22.17 -0.91
N MET A 818 -26.46 -21.99 -0.95
CA MET A 818 -25.75 -20.76 -0.57
C MET A 818 -26.26 -19.49 -1.28
N ASP A 819 -26.80 -19.63 -2.50
CA ASP A 819 -27.42 -18.56 -3.29
C ASP A 819 -28.97 -18.50 -3.17
N GLY A 820 -29.57 -19.34 -2.31
CA GLY A 820 -30.99 -19.28 -1.95
C GLY A 820 -31.94 -20.05 -2.89
N VAL A 821 -31.41 -20.90 -3.76
CA VAL A 821 -32.21 -21.78 -4.64
C VAL A 821 -32.68 -22.99 -3.83
N ARG A 822 -33.99 -23.27 -3.86
CA ARG A 822 -34.63 -24.43 -3.21
C ARG A 822 -34.80 -25.56 -4.21
N TYR A 823 -34.43 -26.79 -3.84
CA TYR A 823 -34.68 -28.00 -4.62
C TYR A 823 -34.70 -29.26 -3.74
N ASP A 824 -35.30 -30.36 -4.23
CA ASP A 824 -35.37 -31.62 -3.48
C ASP A 824 -34.27 -32.61 -3.85
N PHE A 825 -33.74 -33.32 -2.84
CA PHE A 825 -32.74 -34.36 -3.04
C PHE A 825 -32.98 -35.58 -2.15
N GLN A 826 -33.78 -36.53 -2.65
CA GLN A 826 -34.18 -37.73 -1.90
C GLN A 826 -33.24 -38.93 -2.05
N GLY A 827 -31.95 -38.72 -2.34
CA GLY A 827 -30.99 -39.81 -2.55
C GLY A 827 -30.73 -40.60 -1.26
N ALA A 828 -30.59 -41.92 -1.34
CA ALA A 828 -30.29 -42.76 -0.18
C ALA A 828 -28.78 -43.00 0.01
N GLY A 829 -28.25 -42.66 1.18
CA GLY A 829 -26.85 -42.84 1.57
C GLY A 829 -26.31 -41.67 2.39
N GLU A 830 -24.99 -41.50 2.38
CA GLU A 830 -24.33 -40.41 3.07
C GLU A 830 -23.77 -39.42 2.05
N TYR A 831 -23.98 -38.12 2.27
CA TYR A 831 -23.67 -37.06 1.32
C TYR A 831 -23.00 -35.85 1.98
N VAL A 832 -22.13 -35.18 1.24
CA VAL A 832 -21.53 -33.90 1.65
C VAL A 832 -22.53 -32.78 1.38
N LEU A 833 -23.19 -32.29 2.43
CA LEU A 833 -24.09 -31.14 2.34
C LEU A 833 -23.31 -29.86 1.98
N LEU A 834 -22.22 -29.59 2.70
CA LEU A 834 -21.44 -28.37 2.49
C LEU A 834 -19.98 -28.53 2.94
N ARG A 835 -19.02 -28.00 2.17
CA ARG A 835 -17.57 -28.14 2.42
C ARG A 835 -16.75 -26.89 2.11
N ASP A 836 -15.79 -26.60 2.99
CA ASP A 836 -14.57 -25.81 2.74
C ASP A 836 -13.38 -26.45 3.51
N PRO A 837 -12.14 -25.92 3.42
CA PRO A 837 -10.99 -26.51 4.11
C PRO A 837 -11.02 -26.45 5.65
N GLY A 838 -11.90 -25.64 6.26
CA GLY A 838 -12.07 -25.51 7.72
C GLY A 838 -13.35 -26.12 8.29
N LEU A 839 -14.37 -26.33 7.44
CA LEU A 839 -15.69 -26.86 7.78
C LEU A 839 -16.14 -27.90 6.75
N GLU A 840 -16.63 -29.06 7.21
CA GLU A 840 -17.37 -29.98 6.33
C GLU A 840 -18.59 -30.53 7.07
N ILE A 841 -19.74 -30.56 6.40
CA ILE A 841 -21.02 -31.05 6.92
C ILE A 841 -21.45 -32.21 6.02
N GLN A 842 -21.62 -33.38 6.62
CA GLN A 842 -22.17 -34.57 5.99
C GLN A 842 -23.50 -34.94 6.63
N ALA A 843 -24.44 -35.45 5.84
CA ALA A 843 -25.73 -35.96 6.29
C ALA A 843 -25.96 -37.38 5.78
N ARG A 844 -26.61 -38.21 6.61
CA ARG A 844 -27.11 -39.53 6.23
C ARG A 844 -28.58 -39.41 5.86
N HIS A 845 -28.87 -39.55 4.57
CA HIS A 845 -30.23 -39.60 4.04
C HIS A 845 -30.68 -41.05 3.99
N THR A 846 -31.74 -41.36 4.72
CA THR A 846 -32.32 -42.69 4.86
C THR A 846 -33.62 -42.78 4.07
N PRO A 847 -33.77 -43.72 3.12
CA PRO A 847 -35.04 -43.94 2.41
C PRO A 847 -36.13 -44.41 3.38
N ILE A 848 -37.32 -43.84 3.26
CA ILE A 848 -38.50 -44.20 4.06
C ILE A 848 -39.59 -44.75 3.15
N GLN A 849 -40.33 -45.75 3.62
CA GLN A 849 -41.48 -46.27 2.87
C GLN A 849 -42.67 -45.32 3.01
N THR A 850 -43.27 -44.95 1.87
CA THR A 850 -44.48 -44.15 1.77
C THR A 850 -45.39 -44.74 0.71
N ASP A 851 -46.71 -44.57 0.83
CA ASP A 851 -47.64 -45.08 -0.20
C ASP A 851 -47.50 -44.35 -1.54
N GLN A 852 -46.98 -43.14 -1.55
CA GLN A 852 -46.80 -42.30 -2.73
C GLN A 852 -45.55 -41.40 -2.63
N PRO A 853 -44.90 -41.05 -3.76
CA PRO A 853 -43.76 -40.14 -3.77
C PRO A 853 -44.16 -38.68 -3.43
N VAL A 854 -43.18 -37.89 -3.01
CA VAL A 854 -43.29 -36.43 -2.84
C VAL A 854 -43.12 -35.68 -4.17
N GLY A 855 -43.57 -34.42 -4.19
CA GLY A 855 -43.43 -33.49 -5.32
C GLY A 855 -44.65 -33.43 -6.26
N PRO A 856 -44.49 -32.91 -7.49
CA PRO A 856 -43.22 -32.50 -8.09
C PRO A 856 -42.62 -31.24 -7.47
N ASP A 857 -41.29 -31.21 -7.36
CA ASP A 857 -40.51 -30.00 -7.01
C ASP A 857 -40.53 -28.96 -8.13
N ASP A 858 -40.66 -27.67 -7.80
CA ASP A 858 -40.64 -26.56 -8.76
C ASP A 858 -39.29 -26.45 -9.51
N HIS A 859 -38.17 -26.72 -8.84
CA HIS A 859 -36.83 -26.51 -9.41
C HIS A 859 -36.35 -27.66 -10.28
N THR A 860 -36.50 -28.90 -9.84
CA THR A 860 -36.15 -30.10 -10.61
C THR A 860 -37.27 -30.54 -11.54
N GLY A 861 -38.55 -30.32 -11.18
CA GLY A 861 -39.72 -30.86 -11.88
C GLY A 861 -39.86 -32.39 -11.76
N LEU A 862 -39.29 -32.98 -10.71
CA LEU A 862 -39.32 -34.41 -10.43
C LEU A 862 -40.22 -34.73 -9.24
N THR A 863 -40.91 -35.86 -9.30
CA THR A 863 -41.40 -36.57 -8.10
C THR A 863 -40.34 -37.58 -7.65
N ALA A 864 -40.25 -37.84 -6.34
CA ALA A 864 -39.26 -38.75 -5.78
C ALA A 864 -39.80 -39.46 -4.53
N CYS A 865 -39.29 -40.65 -4.24
CA CYS A 865 -39.61 -41.34 -2.99
C CYS A 865 -38.82 -40.76 -1.82
N ALA A 866 -39.53 -40.49 -0.72
CA ALA A 866 -39.01 -39.71 0.41
C ALA A 866 -37.80 -40.33 1.09
N SER A 867 -36.85 -39.49 1.49
CA SER A 867 -35.77 -39.85 2.41
C SER A 867 -35.82 -38.93 3.63
N LEU A 868 -35.12 -39.26 4.71
CA LEU A 868 -34.98 -38.38 5.88
C LEU A 868 -33.52 -38.25 6.27
N THR A 869 -33.09 -37.06 6.70
CA THR A 869 -31.78 -36.89 7.35
C THR A 869 -31.84 -37.53 8.74
N THR A 870 -31.11 -38.62 8.96
CA THR A 870 -31.14 -39.43 10.20
C THR A 870 -29.86 -39.39 11.02
N ALA A 871 -28.80 -38.81 10.48
CA ALA A 871 -27.56 -38.52 11.18
C ALA A 871 -26.82 -37.35 10.51
N VAL A 872 -26.07 -36.58 11.31
CA VAL A 872 -25.24 -35.48 10.84
C VAL A 872 -23.82 -35.63 11.38
N ALA A 873 -22.82 -35.42 10.53
CA ALA A 873 -21.42 -35.37 10.95
C ALA A 873 -20.79 -34.06 10.47
N VAL A 874 -20.03 -33.40 11.36
CA VAL A 874 -19.43 -32.09 11.11
C VAL A 874 -17.95 -32.13 11.47
N ARG A 875 -17.08 -31.72 10.53
CA ARG A 875 -15.67 -31.45 10.80
C ARG A 875 -15.49 -29.97 11.10
N VAL A 876 -14.92 -29.64 12.27
CA VAL A 876 -14.57 -28.26 12.67
C VAL A 876 -13.07 -28.24 12.96
N GLY A 877 -12.29 -27.70 12.03
CA GLY A 877 -10.83 -27.81 12.07
C GLY A 877 -10.38 -29.29 12.12
N PRO A 878 -9.56 -29.71 13.10
CA PRO A 878 -9.14 -31.11 13.24
C PRO A 878 -10.18 -32.01 13.92
N HIS A 879 -11.26 -31.44 14.50
CA HIS A 879 -12.22 -32.21 15.29
C HIS A 879 -13.39 -32.70 14.45
N ARG A 880 -13.81 -33.94 14.71
CA ARG A 880 -14.94 -34.61 14.07
C ARG A 880 -16.06 -34.78 15.08
N ILE A 881 -17.22 -34.23 14.76
CA ILE A 881 -18.42 -34.26 15.61
C ILE A 881 -19.46 -35.10 14.88
N THR A 882 -20.00 -36.14 15.52
CA THR A 882 -21.12 -36.91 14.95
C THR A 882 -22.32 -36.84 15.87
N TYR A 883 -23.50 -36.63 15.29
CA TYR A 883 -24.77 -36.74 15.97
C TYR A 883 -25.63 -37.78 15.24
N GLN A 884 -25.76 -38.95 15.87
CA GLN A 884 -26.32 -40.16 15.25
C GLN A 884 -26.94 -41.07 16.31
N MET A 885 -27.80 -42.00 15.89
CA MET A 885 -28.44 -42.97 16.77
C MET A 885 -27.40 -43.90 17.43
N SER A 886 -27.60 -44.24 18.70
CA SER A 886 -26.78 -45.26 19.37
C SER A 886 -27.00 -46.63 18.73
N ALA A 887 -25.91 -47.35 18.47
CA ALA A 887 -25.96 -48.72 17.95
C ALA A 887 -26.54 -49.73 18.97
N GLU A 888 -26.51 -49.40 20.27
CA GLU A 888 -27.06 -50.25 21.34
C GLU A 888 -28.52 -49.90 21.67
N LYS A 889 -28.91 -48.64 21.48
CA LYS A 889 -30.21 -48.06 21.86
C LYS A 889 -30.67 -46.99 20.86
N PRO A 890 -31.33 -47.37 19.75
CA PRO A 890 -31.73 -46.42 18.69
C PRO A 890 -32.55 -45.22 19.19
N GLU A 891 -33.29 -45.37 20.28
CA GLU A 891 -34.05 -44.31 20.95
C GLU A 891 -33.18 -43.24 21.64
N ILE A 892 -31.84 -43.36 21.58
CA ILE A 892 -30.88 -42.38 22.12
C ILE A 892 -30.01 -41.84 20.99
N LEU A 893 -29.98 -40.51 20.82
CA LEU A 893 -28.97 -39.84 20.01
C LEU A 893 -27.66 -39.67 20.80
N GLU A 894 -26.57 -40.14 20.21
CA GLU A 894 -25.22 -39.95 20.73
C GLU A 894 -24.53 -38.78 20.04
N LEU A 895 -24.11 -37.80 20.85
CA LEU A 895 -23.08 -36.84 20.45
C LEU A 895 -21.71 -37.47 20.67
N ARG A 896 -20.88 -37.52 19.63
CA ARG A 896 -19.50 -37.98 19.73
C ARG A 896 -18.54 -36.91 19.22
N ILE A 897 -17.36 -36.85 19.84
CA ILE A 897 -16.23 -36.01 19.39
C ILE A 897 -15.02 -36.94 19.20
N ASP A 898 -14.42 -36.90 18.01
CA ASP A 898 -13.26 -37.70 17.62
C ASP A 898 -13.46 -39.22 17.92
N GLY A 899 -14.66 -39.72 17.60
CA GLY A 899 -15.08 -41.11 17.80
C GLY A 899 -15.66 -41.45 19.18
N LYS A 900 -15.51 -40.55 20.16
CA LYS A 900 -15.82 -40.81 21.58
C LYS A 900 -17.15 -40.19 21.99
N PRO A 901 -18.09 -40.94 22.60
CA PRO A 901 -19.30 -40.37 23.19
C PRO A 901 -19.01 -39.29 24.22
N VAL A 902 -19.76 -38.18 24.16
CA VAL A 902 -19.68 -37.05 25.10
C VAL A 902 -21.08 -36.65 25.58
N GLN A 903 -21.15 -36.12 26.80
CA GLN A 903 -22.38 -35.56 27.35
C GLN A 903 -22.37 -34.04 27.20
N LEU A 904 -23.39 -33.49 26.53
CA LEU A 904 -23.55 -32.05 26.37
C LEU A 904 -24.17 -31.45 27.64
N GLY A 905 -23.35 -30.67 28.37
CA GLY A 905 -23.82 -29.81 29.45
C GLY A 905 -24.35 -28.47 28.91
N SER A 906 -23.97 -27.36 29.55
CA SER A 906 -24.28 -26.03 29.01
C SER A 906 -23.48 -25.69 27.75
N GLU A 907 -22.24 -26.16 27.65
CA GLU A 907 -21.40 -26.02 26.44
C GLU A 907 -20.24 -27.03 26.46
N ILE A 908 -19.65 -27.28 25.28
CA ILE A 908 -18.36 -27.95 25.09
C ILE A 908 -17.47 -27.05 24.24
N LEU A 909 -16.28 -26.68 24.74
CA LEU A 909 -15.30 -25.88 23.98
C LEU A 909 -14.31 -26.80 23.24
N LEU A 910 -14.17 -26.61 21.93
CA LEU A 910 -13.29 -27.44 21.10
C LEU A 910 -11.82 -26.97 21.21
N PRO A 911 -10.84 -27.89 21.34
CA PRO A 911 -9.42 -27.52 21.51
C PRO A 911 -8.83 -26.61 20.42
N ALA A 912 -9.21 -26.82 19.17
CA ALA A 912 -8.78 -26.01 18.02
C ALA A 912 -9.66 -24.75 17.77
N GLY A 913 -10.53 -24.40 18.71
CA GLY A 913 -11.51 -23.33 18.59
C GLY A 913 -12.87 -23.82 18.11
N GLY A 914 -13.90 -22.99 18.33
CA GLY A 914 -15.31 -23.38 18.21
C GLY A 914 -15.90 -23.98 19.48
N ARG A 915 -17.21 -24.22 19.48
CA ARG A 915 -17.97 -24.77 20.61
C ARG A 915 -19.23 -25.52 20.17
N ILE A 916 -19.78 -26.32 21.08
CA ILE A 916 -21.10 -26.97 20.94
C ILE A 916 -21.97 -26.52 22.12
N THR A 917 -23.20 -26.10 21.85
CA THR A 917 -24.21 -25.68 22.86
C THR A 917 -25.56 -26.36 22.57
N PRO A 918 -26.41 -26.61 23.59
CA PRO A 918 -27.79 -27.00 23.34
C PRO A 918 -28.59 -25.85 22.71
N THR A 919 -29.62 -26.16 21.94
CA THR A 919 -30.63 -25.17 21.52
C THR A 919 -31.86 -25.24 22.45
N PRO A 920 -32.82 -24.31 22.34
CA PRO A 920 -34.12 -24.42 23.00
C PRO A 920 -34.94 -25.65 22.59
N ALA A 921 -34.61 -26.29 21.46
CA ALA A 921 -35.24 -27.53 21.01
C ALA A 921 -34.77 -28.72 21.86
N THR A 922 -35.70 -29.59 22.26
CA THR A 922 -35.32 -30.83 22.98
C THR A 922 -34.47 -31.72 22.07
N GLY A 923 -33.25 -32.05 22.51
CA GLY A 923 -32.28 -32.79 21.68
C GLY A 923 -31.60 -31.96 20.58
N GLY A 924 -31.93 -30.68 20.43
CA GLY A 924 -31.27 -29.82 19.44
C GLY A 924 -29.89 -29.34 19.90
N ILE A 925 -28.96 -29.24 18.96
CA ILE A 925 -27.58 -28.79 19.20
C ILE A 925 -27.15 -27.71 18.20
N GLN A 926 -26.30 -26.79 18.65
CA GLN A 926 -25.66 -25.78 17.83
C GLN A 926 -24.14 -25.97 17.89
N ILE A 927 -23.50 -26.07 16.74
CA ILE A 927 -22.05 -26.19 16.57
C ILE A 927 -21.56 -24.87 15.97
N GLU A 928 -20.76 -24.11 16.71
CA GLU A 928 -20.19 -22.83 16.25
C GLU A 928 -18.71 -23.03 15.92
N SER A 929 -18.31 -22.74 14.68
CA SER A 929 -16.92 -22.81 14.24
C SER A 929 -16.11 -21.59 14.71
N PRO A 930 -14.76 -21.64 14.72
CA PRO A 930 -13.94 -20.44 14.90
C PRO A 930 -14.29 -19.32 13.91
N GLY A 931 -14.82 -19.67 12.73
CA GLY A 931 -15.20 -18.76 11.66
C GLY A 931 -16.48 -17.94 11.91
N GLY A 932 -17.21 -18.23 12.99
CA GLY A 932 -18.55 -17.68 13.26
C GLY A 932 -19.69 -18.41 12.54
N THR A 933 -19.39 -19.39 11.69
CA THR A 933 -20.41 -20.25 11.07
C THR A 933 -21.08 -21.12 12.14
N ARG A 934 -22.40 -21.15 12.16
CA ARG A 934 -23.21 -21.91 13.13
C ARG A 934 -24.01 -22.98 12.40
N VAL A 935 -23.80 -24.24 12.76
CA VAL A 935 -24.62 -25.37 12.31
C VAL A 935 -25.63 -25.66 13.40
N ILE A 936 -26.91 -25.46 13.10
CA ILE A 936 -28.05 -25.68 13.99
C ILE A 936 -28.70 -26.99 13.57
N ILE A 937 -28.72 -27.97 14.46
CA ILE A 937 -29.35 -29.27 14.25
C ILE A 937 -30.55 -29.35 15.20
N THR A 938 -31.73 -29.57 14.64
CA THR A 938 -32.95 -29.84 15.41
C THR A 938 -33.49 -31.20 15.02
N VAL A 939 -34.05 -31.93 16.00
CA VAL A 939 -34.35 -33.36 15.87
C VAL A 939 -35.68 -33.70 16.52
N ASP A 940 -36.30 -34.79 16.08
CA ASP A 940 -37.38 -35.45 16.81
C ASP A 940 -37.40 -36.96 16.47
N TRP A 941 -38.12 -37.72 17.29
CA TRP A 941 -38.15 -39.19 17.20
C TRP A 941 -39.41 -39.68 16.49
N TRP A 942 -39.24 -40.38 15.37
CA TRP A 942 -40.34 -41.04 14.68
C TRP A 942 -40.51 -42.48 15.19
N ALA A 943 -41.46 -42.66 16.10
CA ALA A 943 -41.69 -43.93 16.78
C ALA A 943 -42.14 -45.08 15.85
N HIS A 944 -42.76 -44.81 14.70
CA HIS A 944 -43.20 -45.85 13.75
C HIS A 944 -42.03 -46.56 13.07
N TYR A 945 -41.05 -45.77 12.60
CA TYR A 945 -39.86 -46.29 11.91
C TYR A 945 -38.63 -46.44 12.82
N HIS A 946 -38.74 -46.14 14.12
CA HIS A 946 -37.61 -46.17 15.07
C HIS A 946 -36.40 -45.34 14.57
N VAL A 947 -36.66 -44.19 13.94
CA VAL A 947 -35.62 -43.28 13.44
C VAL A 947 -35.74 -41.91 14.06
N TRP A 948 -34.59 -41.29 14.32
CA TRP A 948 -34.49 -39.85 14.49
C TRP A 948 -34.47 -39.18 13.12
N PHE A 949 -35.20 -38.08 12.96
CA PHE A 949 -35.11 -37.22 11.80
C PHE A 949 -34.61 -35.83 12.20
N MET A 950 -33.87 -35.16 11.32
CA MET A 950 -33.09 -33.97 11.64
C MET A 950 -33.20 -32.89 10.56
N ASN A 951 -33.44 -31.64 10.98
CA ASN A 951 -33.24 -30.47 10.13
C ASN A 951 -31.85 -29.88 10.41
N VAL A 952 -31.16 -29.42 9.36
CA VAL A 952 -29.85 -28.75 9.46
C VAL A 952 -29.93 -27.35 8.87
N GLY A 953 -29.97 -26.35 9.74
CA GLY A 953 -29.78 -24.94 9.38
C GLY A 953 -28.30 -24.57 9.50
N VAL A 954 -27.74 -23.85 8.53
CA VAL A 954 -26.41 -23.26 8.67
C VAL A 954 -26.54 -21.74 8.60
N GLN A 955 -26.09 -21.03 9.63
CA GLN A 955 -26.04 -19.57 9.64
C GLN A 955 -24.61 -19.08 9.43
N GLN A 956 -24.47 -17.97 8.70
CA GLN A 956 -23.18 -17.34 8.41
C GLN A 956 -22.17 -18.27 7.70
N SER A 957 -22.68 -19.18 6.88
CA SER A 957 -21.85 -20.07 6.08
C SER A 957 -21.07 -19.31 5.00
N ARG A 958 -19.92 -19.87 4.62
CA ARG A 958 -19.02 -19.37 3.57
C ARG A 958 -18.47 -20.48 2.69
N ALA A 959 -18.74 -21.72 3.04
CA ALA A 959 -18.42 -22.89 2.23
C ALA A 959 -19.29 -22.89 0.96
N THR A 960 -18.70 -23.16 -0.20
CA THR A 960 -19.35 -23.02 -1.52
C THR A 960 -19.55 -24.34 -2.25
N GLU A 961 -18.97 -25.42 -1.74
CA GLU A 961 -19.00 -26.78 -2.31
C GLU A 961 -19.99 -27.69 -1.56
N GLY A 962 -20.52 -28.72 -2.23
CA GLY A 962 -21.49 -29.68 -1.67
C GLY A 962 -22.90 -29.53 -2.26
N LEU A 963 -23.85 -30.34 -1.78
CA LEU A 963 -25.25 -30.28 -2.22
C LEU A 963 -25.91 -28.90 -1.95
N LEU A 964 -25.49 -28.22 -0.90
CA LEU A 964 -25.93 -26.86 -0.55
C LEU A 964 -25.06 -25.76 -1.19
N GLY A 965 -24.10 -26.11 -2.05
CA GLY A 965 -23.13 -25.21 -2.67
C GLY A 965 -23.73 -24.17 -3.62
N THR A 966 -22.90 -23.27 -4.15
CA THR A 966 -23.33 -22.20 -5.06
C THR A 966 -23.60 -22.70 -6.47
N ILE A 967 -24.69 -22.25 -7.11
CA ILE A 967 -24.99 -22.54 -8.51
C ILE A 967 -24.26 -21.57 -9.45
N ALA A 968 -23.48 -22.09 -10.39
CA ALA A 968 -22.76 -21.30 -11.38
C ALA A 968 -23.70 -20.71 -12.46
N PRO A 969 -23.41 -19.53 -13.06
CA PRO A 969 -24.22 -18.96 -14.12
C PRO A 969 -24.45 -19.93 -15.28
N GLY A 970 -25.71 -20.13 -15.69
CA GLY A 970 -26.08 -21.07 -16.76
C GLY A 970 -26.12 -22.55 -16.33
N ASN A 971 -25.78 -22.87 -15.08
CA ASN A 971 -25.98 -24.19 -14.48
C ASN A 971 -27.33 -24.27 -13.75
N TRP A 972 -27.83 -25.47 -13.46
CA TRP A 972 -29.09 -25.68 -12.71
C TRP A 972 -28.92 -26.37 -11.34
N LEU A 973 -27.72 -26.86 -11.05
CA LEU A 973 -27.33 -27.44 -9.76
C LEU A 973 -25.96 -26.86 -9.35
N PRO A 974 -25.49 -27.07 -8.11
CA PRO A 974 -24.11 -26.79 -7.75
C PRO A 974 -23.10 -27.56 -8.63
N ALA A 975 -21.83 -27.18 -8.57
CA ALA A 975 -20.76 -27.91 -9.26
C ALA A 975 -20.58 -29.34 -8.71
N LEU A 976 -20.00 -30.23 -9.50
CA LEU A 976 -19.55 -31.55 -9.05
C LEU A 976 -18.31 -31.42 -8.15
N SER A 977 -17.95 -32.48 -7.45
CA SER A 977 -16.82 -32.51 -6.50
C SER A 977 -15.43 -32.32 -7.14
N ASP A 978 -15.34 -32.43 -8.48
CA ASP A 978 -14.15 -32.14 -9.28
C ASP A 978 -14.14 -30.70 -9.86
N GLY A 979 -15.17 -29.90 -9.57
CA GLY A 979 -15.36 -28.54 -10.08
C GLY A 979 -16.07 -28.43 -11.43
N SER A 980 -16.44 -29.55 -12.07
CA SER A 980 -17.20 -29.53 -13.33
C SER A 980 -18.67 -29.13 -13.13
N VAL A 981 -19.34 -28.68 -14.20
CA VAL A 981 -20.72 -28.19 -14.17
C VAL A 981 -21.61 -28.96 -15.15
N LEU A 982 -22.91 -29.06 -14.84
CA LEU A 982 -23.88 -29.84 -15.62
C LEU A 982 -24.58 -29.06 -16.74
N GLY A 983 -24.46 -27.73 -16.75
CA GLY A 983 -25.08 -26.85 -17.75
C GLY A 983 -26.56 -26.57 -17.49
N ALA A 984 -27.30 -26.17 -18.51
CA ALA A 984 -28.72 -25.81 -18.35
C ALA A 984 -29.59 -27.02 -17.96
N ARG A 985 -30.67 -26.79 -17.20
CA ARG A 985 -31.62 -27.84 -16.78
C ARG A 985 -32.14 -28.62 -18.00
N PRO A 986 -31.95 -29.95 -18.08
CA PRO A 986 -32.47 -30.77 -19.17
C PRO A 986 -33.99 -30.61 -19.34
N THR A 987 -34.51 -30.70 -20.56
CA THR A 987 -35.95 -30.62 -20.81
C THR A 987 -36.68 -31.90 -20.40
N ASP A 988 -36.11 -33.07 -20.68
CA ASP A 988 -36.63 -34.38 -20.30
C ASP A 988 -36.46 -34.67 -18.79
N PRO A 989 -37.54 -35.00 -18.05
CA PRO A 989 -37.45 -35.44 -16.66
C PRO A 989 -36.56 -36.66 -16.43
N TYR A 990 -36.38 -37.58 -17.39
CA TYR A 990 -35.47 -38.72 -17.20
C TYR A 990 -34.01 -38.25 -17.14
N GLU A 991 -33.57 -37.43 -18.09
CA GLU A 991 -32.23 -36.83 -18.07
C GLU A 991 -32.00 -35.95 -16.82
N ARG A 992 -33.02 -35.28 -16.29
CA ARG A 992 -32.93 -34.59 -14.99
C ARG A 992 -32.70 -35.55 -13.83
N HIS A 993 -33.38 -36.70 -13.81
CA HIS A 993 -33.20 -37.73 -12.78
C HIS A 993 -31.77 -38.28 -12.79
N ILE A 994 -31.27 -38.68 -13.97
CA ILE A 994 -29.88 -39.13 -14.16
C ILE A 994 -28.88 -38.04 -13.72
N ALA A 995 -29.11 -36.79 -14.12
CA ALA A 995 -28.22 -35.68 -13.76
C ALA A 995 -28.22 -35.37 -12.26
N LEU A 996 -29.37 -35.47 -11.58
CA LEU A 996 -29.51 -35.19 -10.15
C LEU A 996 -29.00 -36.33 -9.26
N TYR A 997 -29.40 -37.57 -9.53
CA TYR A 997 -29.13 -38.70 -8.62
C TYR A 997 -27.89 -39.50 -9.02
N GLU A 998 -27.74 -39.87 -10.31
CA GLU A 998 -26.64 -40.72 -10.77
C GLU A 998 -25.34 -39.95 -11.07
N LYS A 999 -25.42 -38.64 -11.35
CA LYS A 999 -24.23 -37.79 -11.60
C LYS A 999 -23.94 -36.88 -10.41
N PHE A 1000 -24.84 -35.96 -10.08
CA PHE A 1000 -24.63 -34.97 -9.02
C PHE A 1000 -24.60 -35.61 -7.62
N GLY A 1001 -25.59 -36.45 -7.31
CA GLY A 1001 -25.65 -37.20 -6.05
C GLY A 1001 -24.44 -38.11 -5.83
N GLU A 1002 -23.99 -38.81 -6.87
CA GLU A 1002 -22.78 -39.66 -6.79
C GLU A 1002 -21.48 -38.87 -6.63
N ALA A 1003 -21.33 -37.72 -7.28
CA ALA A 1003 -20.17 -36.85 -7.09
C ALA A 1003 -20.03 -36.36 -5.63
N TRP A 1004 -21.15 -36.15 -4.94
CA TRP A 1004 -21.18 -35.71 -3.54
C TRP A 1004 -21.44 -36.82 -2.52
N ARG A 1005 -21.46 -38.09 -2.96
CA ARG A 1005 -21.62 -39.25 -2.07
C ARG A 1005 -20.36 -39.46 -1.23
N VAL A 1006 -20.55 -39.66 0.06
CA VAL A 1006 -19.49 -39.95 1.02
C VAL A 1006 -18.94 -41.36 0.79
N THR A 1007 -17.61 -41.46 0.72
CA THR A 1007 -16.89 -42.72 0.57
C THR A 1007 -16.31 -43.16 1.91
N LYS A 1008 -15.84 -44.41 1.98
CA LYS A 1008 -15.16 -44.93 3.17
C LYS A 1008 -14.00 -44.03 3.64
N ASP A 1009 -13.28 -43.44 2.69
CA ASP A 1009 -12.08 -42.64 2.95
C ASP A 1009 -12.39 -41.17 3.24
N THR A 1010 -13.59 -40.68 2.85
CA THR A 1010 -14.04 -39.31 3.14
C THR A 1010 -15.05 -39.21 4.29
N SER A 1011 -15.51 -40.34 4.85
CA SER A 1011 -16.56 -40.33 5.87
C SER A 1011 -16.19 -39.68 7.19
N LEU A 1012 -17.09 -38.81 7.66
CA LEU A 1012 -17.04 -38.22 8.99
C LEU A 1012 -17.83 -39.01 10.05
N PHE A 1013 -18.56 -40.06 9.67
CA PHE A 1013 -19.39 -40.83 10.58
C PHE A 1013 -18.60 -41.88 11.40
N ASP A 1014 -19.19 -42.31 12.51
CA ASP A 1014 -18.75 -43.46 13.31
C ASP A 1014 -19.62 -44.67 12.96
N TYR A 1015 -19.00 -45.82 12.69
CA TYR A 1015 -19.70 -47.05 12.33
C TYR A 1015 -19.53 -48.13 13.40
N ALA A 1016 -20.60 -48.86 13.69
CA ALA A 1016 -20.50 -50.10 14.46
C ALA A 1016 -19.80 -51.20 13.63
N SER A 1017 -19.22 -52.19 14.32
CA SER A 1017 -18.40 -53.24 13.69
C SER A 1017 -19.15 -53.96 12.57
N GLY A 1018 -18.57 -53.97 11.37
CA GLY A 1018 -19.16 -54.58 10.17
C GLY A 1018 -19.95 -53.64 9.27
N PHE A 1019 -20.24 -52.40 9.70
CA PHE A 1019 -20.94 -51.40 8.90
C PHE A 1019 -19.98 -50.36 8.27
N SER A 1020 -20.45 -49.70 7.21
CA SER A 1020 -19.74 -48.62 6.49
C SER A 1020 -20.74 -47.75 5.71
N THR A 1021 -20.26 -46.77 4.92
CA THR A 1021 -21.09 -45.96 4.01
C THR A 1021 -22.00 -46.81 3.10
N GLU A 1022 -21.50 -47.96 2.62
CA GLU A 1022 -22.23 -48.89 1.74
C GLU A 1022 -23.41 -49.57 2.45
N SER A 1023 -23.35 -49.71 3.78
CA SER A 1023 -24.44 -50.26 4.58
C SER A 1023 -25.68 -49.37 4.58
N TYR A 1024 -25.50 -48.05 4.45
CA TYR A 1024 -26.57 -47.05 4.42
C TYR A 1024 -26.93 -46.58 3.01
N THR A 1025 -26.16 -46.98 1.99
CA THR A 1025 -26.36 -46.56 0.59
C THR A 1025 -27.38 -47.45 -0.13
N LEU A 1026 -28.31 -46.85 -0.88
CA LEU A 1026 -29.21 -47.55 -1.80
C LEU A 1026 -29.26 -46.79 -3.13
N ARG A 1027 -28.42 -47.20 -4.10
CA ARG A 1027 -28.19 -46.47 -5.36
C ARG A 1027 -29.42 -46.39 -6.28
N SER A 1028 -30.34 -47.34 -6.14
CA SER A 1028 -31.63 -47.37 -6.85
C SER A 1028 -32.67 -46.39 -6.28
N TRP A 1029 -32.35 -45.65 -5.20
CA TRP A 1029 -33.29 -44.77 -4.54
C TRP A 1029 -32.94 -43.28 -4.72
N PRO A 1030 -33.90 -42.43 -5.14
CA PRO A 1030 -35.30 -42.77 -5.45
C PRO A 1030 -35.43 -43.45 -6.82
N GLU A 1031 -36.47 -44.26 -7.04
CA GLU A 1031 -36.76 -44.82 -8.37
C GLU A 1031 -37.46 -43.77 -9.27
N TYR A 1032 -37.06 -43.67 -10.53
CA TYR A 1032 -37.69 -42.77 -11.51
C TYR A 1032 -39.15 -43.16 -11.78
N LYS A 1033 -40.08 -42.25 -11.49
CA LYS A 1033 -41.54 -42.45 -11.63
C LYS A 1033 -42.11 -43.62 -10.81
N ALA A 1034 -41.56 -43.87 -9.61
CA ALA A 1034 -42.17 -44.76 -8.64
C ALA A 1034 -43.66 -44.40 -8.41
N SER A 1035 -44.54 -45.40 -8.44
CA SER A 1035 -45.96 -45.26 -8.07
C SER A 1035 -46.22 -45.50 -6.58
N SER A 1036 -45.28 -46.13 -5.88
CA SER A 1036 -45.29 -46.39 -4.44
C SER A 1036 -43.86 -46.55 -3.96
N CYS A 1037 -43.54 -46.13 -2.74
CA CYS A 1037 -42.18 -46.12 -2.23
C CYS A 1037 -41.97 -47.28 -1.27
N ARG A 1038 -41.16 -48.26 -1.69
CA ARG A 1038 -40.91 -49.52 -0.97
C ARG A 1038 -39.42 -49.83 -0.94
N VAL A 1039 -38.92 -50.23 0.23
CA VAL A 1039 -37.48 -50.47 0.47
C VAL A 1039 -37.23 -51.97 0.50
N ASP A 1040 -36.41 -52.45 -0.44
CA ASP A 1040 -36.03 -53.85 -0.61
C ASP A 1040 -34.79 -54.26 0.23
N LYS A 1041 -33.91 -53.29 0.52
CA LYS A 1041 -32.72 -53.45 1.37
C LYS A 1041 -33.00 -52.96 2.80
N GLN A 1042 -33.10 -53.86 3.77
CA GLN A 1042 -33.14 -53.47 5.19
C GLN A 1042 -31.86 -52.73 5.59
N LEU A 1043 -32.01 -51.53 6.14
CA LEU A 1043 -30.89 -50.68 6.56
C LEU A 1043 -30.53 -50.87 8.05
N PRO A 1044 -29.27 -50.61 8.45
CA PRO A 1044 -28.81 -50.88 9.81
C PRO A 1044 -29.58 -50.07 10.86
N GLY A 1045 -30.19 -50.78 11.81
CA GLY A 1045 -30.95 -50.20 12.92
C GLY A 1045 -32.40 -49.80 12.56
N ILE A 1046 -32.86 -50.06 11.34
CA ILE A 1046 -34.17 -49.60 10.86
C ILE A 1046 -35.10 -50.81 10.60
N PRO A 1047 -36.29 -50.89 11.22
CA PRO A 1047 -37.29 -51.90 10.92
C PRO A 1047 -37.94 -51.66 9.56
N VAL A 1048 -38.20 -52.74 8.83
CA VAL A 1048 -39.10 -52.71 7.67
C VAL A 1048 -40.53 -52.74 8.20
N ALA A 1049 -41.20 -51.59 8.20
CA ALA A 1049 -42.60 -51.44 8.58
C ALA A 1049 -43.45 -50.94 7.41
N GLU A 1050 -44.71 -51.36 7.34
CA GLU A 1050 -45.69 -50.85 6.39
C GLU A 1050 -45.83 -49.32 6.52
N PRO A 1051 -46.00 -48.56 5.42
CA PRO A 1051 -46.20 -47.12 5.47
C PRO A 1051 -47.45 -46.74 6.26
N LEU A 1052 -47.38 -45.59 6.93
CA LEU A 1052 -48.57 -44.91 7.42
C LEU A 1052 -49.41 -44.45 6.22
N LYS A 1053 -50.72 -44.40 6.41
CA LYS A 1053 -51.63 -43.90 5.36
C LYS A 1053 -51.35 -42.42 5.10
N PRO A 1054 -51.25 -41.99 3.84
CA PRO A 1054 -51.14 -40.58 3.50
C PRO A 1054 -52.29 -39.76 4.06
N ILE A 1055 -51.99 -38.54 4.50
CA ILE A 1055 -52.98 -37.56 4.95
C ILE A 1055 -53.34 -36.67 3.75
N PRO A 1056 -54.63 -36.43 3.42
CA PRO A 1056 -54.99 -35.53 2.32
C PRO A 1056 -54.36 -34.15 2.50
N LEU A 1057 -53.77 -33.60 1.44
CA LEU A 1057 -52.99 -32.35 1.50
C LEU A 1057 -53.80 -31.17 2.11
N GLU A 1058 -55.11 -31.14 1.86
CA GLU A 1058 -56.03 -30.14 2.45
C GLU A 1058 -56.18 -30.24 3.98
N GLU A 1059 -56.05 -31.44 4.56
CA GLU A 1059 -56.06 -31.65 6.01
C GLU A 1059 -54.72 -31.26 6.66
N THR A 1060 -53.62 -31.30 5.91
CA THR A 1060 -52.26 -31.05 6.46
C THR A 1060 -52.02 -29.61 6.92
N GLU A 1061 -52.74 -28.63 6.36
CA GLU A 1061 -52.66 -27.22 6.81
C GLU A 1061 -52.98 -27.09 8.31
N GLN A 1062 -53.86 -27.94 8.87
CA GLN A 1062 -54.17 -27.89 10.30
C GLN A 1062 -52.95 -28.20 11.19
N PHE A 1063 -52.02 -29.04 10.72
CA PHE A 1063 -50.75 -29.34 11.38
C PHE A 1063 -49.68 -28.28 11.08
N CYS A 1064 -49.55 -27.87 9.80
CA CYS A 1064 -48.48 -26.98 9.35
C CYS A 1064 -48.75 -25.47 9.50
N LYS A 1065 -49.97 -25.02 9.86
CA LYS A 1065 -50.34 -23.60 10.05
C LYS A 1065 -49.44 -22.78 11.00
N ALA A 1066 -48.70 -23.44 11.89
CA ALA A 1066 -47.77 -22.79 12.82
C ALA A 1066 -46.39 -22.50 12.18
N VAL A 1067 -46.11 -23.04 10.99
CA VAL A 1067 -44.93 -22.73 10.18
C VAL A 1067 -45.19 -21.39 9.47
N THR A 1068 -44.44 -20.36 9.85
CA THR A 1068 -44.69 -18.98 9.43
C THR A 1068 -44.13 -18.61 8.05
N ASP A 1069 -43.09 -19.31 7.59
CA ASP A 1069 -42.56 -19.13 6.23
C ASP A 1069 -43.41 -19.91 5.21
N GLU A 1070 -43.84 -19.22 4.15
CA GLU A 1070 -44.78 -19.78 3.17
C GLU A 1070 -44.19 -20.91 2.30
N LYS A 1071 -42.87 -20.99 2.13
CA LYS A 1071 -42.23 -22.09 1.40
C LYS A 1071 -42.12 -23.30 2.32
N ARG A 1072 -41.52 -23.11 3.51
CA ARG A 1072 -41.40 -24.14 4.55
C ARG A 1072 -42.75 -24.71 5.01
N ARG A 1073 -43.84 -23.93 4.93
CA ARG A 1073 -45.19 -24.44 5.20
C ARG A 1073 -45.69 -25.36 4.10
N ARG A 1074 -45.45 -25.07 2.81
CA ARG A 1074 -45.83 -25.98 1.70
C ARG A 1074 -45.03 -27.28 1.75
N ASP A 1075 -43.73 -27.15 2.01
CA ASP A 1075 -42.80 -28.24 2.27
C ASP A 1075 -43.36 -29.15 3.40
N CYS A 1076 -43.59 -28.60 4.60
CA CYS A 1076 -44.24 -29.29 5.71
C CYS A 1076 -45.56 -30.00 5.34
N MET A 1077 -46.42 -29.37 4.54
CA MET A 1077 -47.69 -29.98 4.11
C MET A 1077 -47.45 -31.19 3.20
N GLN A 1078 -46.49 -31.12 2.29
CA GLN A 1078 -46.11 -32.25 1.43
C GLN A 1078 -45.53 -33.40 2.25
N ASP A 1079 -44.64 -33.10 3.21
CA ASP A 1079 -44.03 -34.08 4.12
C ASP A 1079 -45.09 -34.84 4.91
N VAL A 1080 -45.95 -34.11 5.64
CA VAL A 1080 -47.01 -34.71 6.47
C VAL A 1080 -48.02 -35.48 5.60
N SER A 1081 -48.29 -35.00 4.39
CA SER A 1081 -49.18 -35.67 3.42
C SER A 1081 -48.62 -37.02 2.97
N ALA A 1082 -47.36 -37.04 2.50
CA ALA A 1082 -46.75 -38.24 1.92
C ALA A 1082 -46.32 -39.28 2.97
N THR A 1083 -45.84 -38.84 4.13
CA THR A 1083 -45.36 -39.71 5.22
C THR A 1083 -46.47 -40.20 6.15
N GLY A 1084 -47.57 -39.46 6.26
CA GLY A 1084 -48.61 -39.70 7.26
C GLY A 1084 -48.19 -39.37 8.70
N GLU A 1085 -47.10 -38.61 8.92
CA GLU A 1085 -46.55 -38.30 10.25
C GLU A 1085 -46.69 -36.81 10.63
N PRO A 1086 -47.72 -36.42 11.43
CA PRO A 1086 -47.90 -35.04 11.89
C PRO A 1086 -46.74 -34.47 12.71
N GLY A 1087 -45.90 -35.31 13.31
CA GLY A 1087 -44.72 -34.92 14.08
C GLY A 1087 -43.68 -34.13 13.28
N LEU A 1088 -43.63 -34.31 11.96
CA LEU A 1088 -42.76 -33.51 11.08
C LEU A 1088 -43.03 -32.01 11.24
N ALA A 1089 -44.30 -31.60 11.31
CA ALA A 1089 -44.70 -30.20 11.50
C ALA A 1089 -44.16 -29.58 12.80
N LYS A 1090 -44.01 -30.36 13.88
CA LYS A 1090 -43.42 -29.89 15.15
C LYS A 1090 -41.95 -29.49 14.95
N VAL A 1091 -41.18 -30.21 14.14
CA VAL A 1091 -39.77 -29.88 13.88
C VAL A 1091 -39.64 -28.68 12.96
N TYR A 1092 -40.49 -28.52 11.94
CA TYR A 1092 -40.56 -27.27 11.17
C TYR A 1092 -40.79 -26.04 12.06
N VAL A 1093 -41.77 -26.12 12.99
CA VAL A 1093 -42.06 -25.04 13.94
C VAL A 1093 -40.87 -24.80 14.87
N THR A 1094 -40.30 -25.85 15.45
CA THR A 1094 -39.22 -25.74 16.43
C THR A 1094 -37.93 -25.20 15.80
N ALA A 1095 -37.56 -25.70 14.61
CA ALA A 1095 -36.44 -25.18 13.84
C ALA A 1095 -36.65 -23.72 13.44
N GLY A 1096 -37.88 -23.34 13.03
CA GLY A 1096 -38.24 -21.97 12.70
C GLY A 1096 -38.14 -21.02 13.91
N GLN A 1097 -38.48 -21.49 15.10
CA GLN A 1097 -38.32 -20.74 16.35
C GLN A 1097 -36.85 -20.56 16.72
N VAL A 1098 -36.02 -21.61 16.63
CA VAL A 1098 -34.58 -21.53 16.93
C VAL A 1098 -33.84 -20.63 15.95
N GLU A 1099 -34.14 -20.70 14.64
CA GLU A 1099 -33.55 -19.81 13.64
C GLU A 1099 -34.09 -18.37 13.69
N GLY A 1100 -35.34 -18.19 14.11
CA GLY A 1100 -36.04 -16.91 14.18
C GLY A 1100 -35.76 -16.08 15.43
N ASN A 1101 -35.06 -16.66 16.41
CA ASN A 1101 -34.60 -15.99 17.63
C ASN A 1101 -33.83 -14.70 17.30
N LEU A 1102 -34.21 -13.57 17.87
CA LEU A 1102 -33.44 -12.34 17.65
C LEU A 1102 -32.14 -12.43 18.47
N LYS A 1103 -31.12 -11.69 18.03
CA LYS A 1103 -29.81 -11.72 18.69
C LYS A 1103 -29.61 -10.43 19.50
N PRO A 1104 -28.82 -10.47 20.59
CA PRO A 1104 -28.61 -9.30 21.43
C PRO A 1104 -28.08 -8.11 20.64
N GLY A 1105 -28.41 -6.90 21.07
CA GLY A 1105 -27.74 -5.70 20.58
C GLY A 1105 -26.20 -5.79 20.76
N VAL A 1106 -25.45 -4.98 20.04
CA VAL A 1106 -23.97 -5.02 20.11
C VAL A 1106 -23.50 -4.34 21.41
N PRO A 1107 -22.68 -4.99 22.26
CA PRO A 1107 -22.09 -4.35 23.44
C PRO A 1107 -20.99 -3.34 23.03
N THR A 1108 -20.91 -2.21 23.75
CA THR A 1108 -20.00 -1.09 23.41
C THR A 1108 -18.77 -1.07 24.31
N LEU A 1109 -17.56 -1.05 23.74
CA LEU A 1109 -16.32 -1.00 24.51
C LEU A 1109 -16.02 0.42 25.03
N VAL A 1110 -15.52 0.54 26.26
CA VAL A 1110 -15.29 1.84 26.93
C VAL A 1110 -13.81 2.10 27.21
N VAL A 1111 -13.11 1.15 27.83
CA VAL A 1111 -11.68 1.25 28.20
C VAL A 1111 -11.11 -0.18 28.38
N PRO A 1112 -9.83 -0.45 28.05
CA PRO A 1112 -8.87 0.41 27.34
C PRO A 1112 -9.24 0.60 25.87
N LYS A 1113 -8.94 1.77 25.30
CA LYS A 1113 -9.27 2.10 23.91
C LYS A 1113 -8.35 1.39 22.91
N GLU A 1114 -8.78 1.39 21.66
CA GLU A 1114 -8.02 0.88 20.51
C GLU A 1114 -6.60 1.50 20.43
N ASN A 1115 -5.59 0.64 20.52
CA ASN A 1115 -4.15 0.94 20.61
C ASN A 1115 -3.70 1.69 21.88
N ASP A 1116 -4.45 1.62 22.98
CA ASP A 1116 -3.98 2.11 24.27
C ASP A 1116 -2.75 1.33 24.77
N VAL A 1117 -1.84 2.04 25.44
CA VAL A 1117 -0.65 1.49 26.05
C VAL A 1117 -0.81 1.55 27.56
N THR A 1118 -0.94 0.39 28.21
CA THR A 1118 -1.45 0.21 29.57
C THR A 1118 -0.45 -0.55 30.45
N SER A 1119 -0.66 -0.57 31.77
CA SER A 1119 0.11 -1.44 32.68
C SER A 1119 -0.27 -2.91 32.51
N ALA A 1120 0.64 -3.83 32.87
CA ALA A 1120 0.41 -5.28 32.83
C ALA A 1120 -0.88 -5.74 33.54
N THR A 1121 -1.32 -5.05 34.60
CA THR A 1121 -2.69 -5.20 35.11
C THR A 1121 -3.60 -4.20 34.41
N VAL A 1122 -4.57 -4.70 33.65
CA VAL A 1122 -5.48 -3.93 32.80
C VAL A 1122 -6.92 -4.07 33.31
N SER A 1123 -7.64 -2.95 33.40
CA SER A 1123 -9.07 -2.93 33.71
C SER A 1123 -9.88 -2.64 32.45
N PHE A 1124 -10.71 -3.61 32.08
CA PHE A 1124 -11.62 -3.59 30.95
C PHE A 1124 -13.01 -3.17 31.40
N LYS A 1125 -13.69 -2.35 30.62
CA LYS A 1125 -15.10 -1.96 30.82
C LYS A 1125 -15.82 -1.87 29.47
N TRP A 1126 -17.08 -2.29 29.47
CA TRP A 1126 -18.03 -2.13 28.38
C TRP A 1126 -19.37 -1.62 28.92
N ASP A 1127 -20.18 -1.06 28.04
CA ASP A 1127 -21.57 -0.76 28.33
C ASP A 1127 -22.46 -1.90 27.82
N GLY A 1128 -23.50 -2.22 28.60
CA GLY A 1128 -24.44 -3.29 28.31
C GLY A 1128 -25.37 -2.99 27.13
N THR A 1129 -26.19 -3.99 26.81
CA THR A 1129 -27.11 -4.00 25.66
C THR A 1129 -28.36 -4.81 25.99
N TYR A 1130 -29.36 -4.83 25.10
CA TYR A 1130 -30.65 -5.50 25.30
C TYR A 1130 -30.95 -6.44 24.13
N ASP A 1131 -31.79 -7.46 24.37
CA ASP A 1131 -32.42 -8.21 23.28
C ASP A 1131 -33.80 -7.63 22.91
N LYS A 1132 -34.14 -7.72 21.63
CA LYS A 1132 -35.36 -7.18 21.04
C LYS A 1132 -36.60 -8.01 21.36
N ASP A 1133 -36.46 -9.31 21.57
CA ASP A 1133 -37.53 -10.20 22.05
C ASP A 1133 -37.62 -10.26 23.59
N GLY A 1134 -36.64 -9.68 24.28
CA GLY A 1134 -36.65 -9.47 25.73
C GLY A 1134 -35.87 -10.51 26.54
N ASP A 1135 -35.10 -11.39 25.87
CA ASP A 1135 -34.26 -12.37 26.56
C ASP A 1135 -33.13 -11.74 27.42
N THR A 1136 -32.64 -12.53 28.38
CA THR A 1136 -31.63 -12.07 29.34
C THR A 1136 -30.22 -12.12 28.75
N VAL A 1137 -29.66 -10.95 28.46
CA VAL A 1137 -28.31 -10.83 27.90
C VAL A 1137 -27.23 -11.05 28.98
N LEU A 1138 -26.28 -11.93 28.69
CA LEU A 1138 -25.07 -12.20 29.47
C LEU A 1138 -23.81 -11.92 28.62
N TYR A 1139 -22.69 -11.59 29.27
CA TYR A 1139 -21.45 -11.16 28.63
C TYR A 1139 -20.28 -12.10 28.90
N ARG A 1140 -19.49 -12.41 27.87
CA ARG A 1140 -18.14 -12.97 27.97
C ARG A 1140 -17.11 -11.93 27.56
N HIS A 1141 -16.24 -11.57 28.49
CA HIS A 1141 -14.99 -10.89 28.17
C HIS A 1141 -14.01 -11.88 27.56
N CYS A 1142 -13.33 -11.50 26.47
CA CYS A 1142 -12.32 -12.31 25.80
C CYS A 1142 -11.05 -11.48 25.57
N VAL A 1143 -9.87 -12.05 25.89
CA VAL A 1143 -8.57 -11.40 25.67
C VAL A 1143 -7.51 -12.44 25.27
N TRP A 1144 -6.79 -12.19 24.17
CA TRP A 1144 -5.75 -13.08 23.64
C TRP A 1144 -4.59 -12.30 23.05
N SER A 1145 -3.43 -12.95 22.89
CA SER A 1145 -2.26 -12.30 22.31
C SER A 1145 -2.46 -12.08 20.80
N VAL A 1146 -1.94 -10.97 20.27
CA VAL A 1146 -1.92 -10.75 18.81
C VAL A 1146 -1.14 -11.84 18.05
N ASP A 1147 -0.27 -12.55 18.76
CA ASP A 1147 0.50 -13.70 18.27
C ASP A 1147 -0.32 -15.02 18.25
N SER A 1148 -1.66 -14.94 18.33
CA SER A 1148 -2.55 -16.11 18.33
C SER A 1148 -3.91 -15.84 17.68
N GLY A 1149 -4.50 -16.91 17.10
CA GLY A 1149 -5.89 -16.88 16.63
C GLY A 1149 -6.90 -16.88 17.78
N PHE A 1150 -8.05 -16.23 17.58
CA PHE A 1150 -9.14 -16.24 18.56
C PHE A 1150 -9.68 -17.66 18.79
N THR A 1151 -9.87 -18.03 20.06
CA THR A 1151 -10.65 -19.22 20.45
C THR A 1151 -11.52 -18.87 21.65
N PHE A 1152 -12.64 -19.58 21.84
CA PHE A 1152 -13.48 -19.40 23.02
C PHE A 1152 -12.77 -19.70 24.35
N LYS A 1153 -11.60 -20.38 24.34
CA LYS A 1153 -10.75 -20.54 25.53
C LYS A 1153 -10.08 -19.25 26.00
N ALA A 1154 -9.97 -18.24 25.13
CA ALA A 1154 -9.52 -16.89 25.49
C ALA A 1154 -10.61 -16.06 26.19
N CYS A 1155 -11.84 -16.58 26.28
CA CYS A 1155 -12.96 -15.95 26.94
C CYS A 1155 -13.13 -16.44 28.39
N ASN A 1156 -13.92 -15.70 29.16
CA ASN A 1156 -14.43 -16.19 30.45
C ASN A 1156 -15.13 -17.55 30.28
N ALA A 1157 -14.83 -18.50 31.17
CA ALA A 1157 -15.37 -19.86 31.13
C ALA A 1157 -16.90 -19.96 31.29
N LYS A 1158 -17.56 -18.88 31.71
CA LYS A 1158 -19.02 -18.71 31.72
C LYS A 1158 -19.39 -17.26 31.40
N PRO A 1159 -20.55 -16.99 30.78
CA PRO A 1159 -21.06 -15.64 30.59
C PRO A 1159 -21.67 -15.11 31.89
N THR A 1160 -21.68 -13.78 32.07
CA THR A 1160 -22.07 -13.12 33.34
C THR A 1160 -22.77 -11.79 33.08
N GLN A 1161 -23.47 -11.23 34.07
CA GLN A 1161 -24.00 -9.85 33.98
C GLN A 1161 -22.96 -8.76 34.32
N GLU A 1162 -21.68 -9.12 34.51
CA GLU A 1162 -20.61 -8.15 34.76
C GLU A 1162 -20.41 -7.23 33.53
N LEU A 1163 -20.11 -5.95 33.79
CA LEU A 1163 -19.81 -4.93 32.75
C LEU A 1163 -18.35 -4.42 32.81
N ALA A 1164 -17.54 -4.99 33.70
CA ALA A 1164 -16.14 -4.68 33.86
C ALA A 1164 -15.35 -5.88 34.40
N ARG A 1165 -14.07 -5.97 34.07
CA ARG A 1165 -13.17 -7.03 34.54
C ARG A 1165 -11.72 -6.54 34.55
N THR A 1166 -10.94 -6.94 35.56
CA THR A 1166 -9.49 -6.70 35.61
C THR A 1166 -8.74 -7.99 35.32
N VAL A 1167 -7.71 -7.93 34.46
CA VAL A 1167 -6.86 -9.07 34.07
C VAL A 1167 -5.40 -8.65 34.10
N THR A 1168 -4.53 -9.56 34.55
CA THR A 1168 -3.07 -9.37 34.48
C THR A 1168 -2.53 -10.09 33.23
N LEU A 1169 -1.89 -9.32 32.36
CA LEU A 1169 -1.30 -9.70 31.08
C LEU A 1169 0.23 -9.73 31.17
N THR A 1170 0.90 -10.33 30.20
CA THR A 1170 2.38 -10.31 30.13
C THR A 1170 2.86 -8.97 29.58
N SER A 1171 3.75 -8.30 30.31
CA SER A 1171 4.44 -7.07 29.88
C SER A 1171 5.22 -7.27 28.58
N GLY A 1172 5.33 -6.20 27.78
CA GLY A 1172 6.08 -6.18 26.52
C GLY A 1172 5.36 -6.86 25.36
N LYS A 1173 4.06 -7.13 25.49
CA LYS A 1173 3.24 -7.81 24.48
C LYS A 1173 1.97 -7.04 24.15
N ASP A 1174 1.47 -7.30 22.95
CA ASP A 1174 0.19 -6.81 22.48
C ASP A 1174 -0.90 -7.87 22.60
N TYR A 1175 -2.13 -7.40 22.83
CA TYR A 1175 -3.32 -8.22 23.01
C TYR A 1175 -4.51 -7.65 22.23
N PHE A 1176 -5.36 -8.54 21.73
CA PHE A 1176 -6.72 -8.21 21.30
C PHE A 1176 -7.70 -8.53 22.41
N TRP A 1177 -8.76 -7.73 22.50
CA TRP A 1177 -9.86 -7.97 23.39
C TRP A 1177 -11.22 -7.62 22.76
N LYS A 1178 -12.26 -8.33 23.19
CA LYS A 1178 -13.66 -8.09 22.79
C LYS A 1178 -14.63 -8.62 23.86
N VAL A 1179 -15.90 -8.29 23.70
CA VAL A 1179 -16.99 -8.79 24.53
C VAL A 1179 -18.04 -9.46 23.63
N ILE A 1180 -18.47 -10.66 24.02
CA ILE A 1180 -19.56 -11.39 23.37
C ILE A 1180 -20.80 -11.30 24.26
N ALA A 1181 -21.92 -10.81 23.71
CA ALA A 1181 -23.24 -10.85 24.32
C ALA A 1181 -23.97 -12.13 23.89
N GLU A 1182 -24.62 -12.83 24.82
CA GLU A 1182 -25.29 -14.12 24.64
C GLU A 1182 -26.67 -14.09 25.32
N ASP A 1183 -27.71 -14.62 24.67
CA ASP A 1183 -29.09 -14.68 25.19
C ASP A 1183 -29.44 -16.01 25.92
N GLY A 1184 -28.64 -17.06 25.71
CA GLY A 1184 -28.93 -18.41 26.20
C GLY A 1184 -29.99 -19.18 25.38
N LYS A 1185 -30.46 -18.64 24.26
CA LYS A 1185 -31.32 -19.28 23.26
C LYS A 1185 -30.60 -19.65 21.96
N GLY A 1186 -29.39 -19.14 21.77
CA GLY A 1186 -28.51 -19.46 20.63
C GLY A 1186 -28.04 -18.22 19.87
N GLY A 1187 -28.71 -17.09 20.07
CA GLY A 1187 -28.28 -15.80 19.57
C GLY A 1187 -27.11 -15.24 20.38
N SER A 1188 -26.24 -14.55 19.66
CA SER A 1188 -25.11 -13.84 20.24
C SER A 1188 -24.55 -12.82 19.26
N THR A 1189 -23.94 -11.77 19.81
CA THR A 1189 -23.28 -10.70 19.07
C THR A 1189 -21.95 -10.33 19.72
N GLU A 1190 -21.01 -9.88 18.90
CA GLU A 1190 -19.69 -9.45 19.36
C GLU A 1190 -19.57 -7.93 19.28
N SER A 1191 -18.88 -7.33 20.27
CA SER A 1191 -18.43 -5.94 20.19
C SER A 1191 -17.44 -5.73 19.03
N THR A 1192 -17.02 -4.47 18.84
CA THR A 1192 -15.71 -4.17 18.24
C THR A 1192 -14.62 -5.02 18.90
N THR A 1193 -13.62 -5.48 18.13
CA THR A 1193 -12.38 -6.02 18.71
C THR A 1193 -11.35 -4.89 18.75
N TRP A 1194 -10.70 -4.68 19.91
CA TRP A 1194 -9.70 -3.63 20.10
C TRP A 1194 -8.33 -4.21 20.49
N ARG A 1195 -7.25 -3.54 20.08
CA ARG A 1195 -5.86 -3.82 20.43
C ARG A 1195 -5.42 -2.99 21.65
N LEU A 1196 -4.52 -3.54 22.45
CA LEU A 1196 -3.75 -2.81 23.47
C LEU A 1196 -2.31 -3.33 23.56
N THR A 1197 -1.41 -2.51 24.10
CA THR A 1197 -0.05 -2.92 24.53
C THR A 1197 0.02 -2.96 26.05
N ALA A 1198 0.56 -4.03 26.63
CA ALA A 1198 0.81 -4.17 28.07
C ALA A 1198 2.27 -3.83 28.42
N LYS A 1199 2.48 -2.97 29.43
CA LYS A 1199 3.80 -2.55 29.97
C LYS A 1199 4.05 -3.05 31.38
#